data_AF-A0A3S1A985-F1
#
_entry.id   AF-A0A3S1A985-F1
#
_cell.length_a   1.000
_cell.length_b   1.000
_cell.length_c   1.000
_cell.angle_alpha   90.00
_cell.angle_beta   90.00
_cell.angle_gamma   90.00
#
_symmetry.space_group_name_H-M   'P 1'
#
loop_
_entity.id
_entity.type
_entity.pdbx_description
1 polymer ?
#
loop_
_entity_poly.entity_id
_entity_poly.type
_entity_poly.pdbx_seq_one_letter_code
_entity_poly.pdbx_strand_id
1 'polypeptide(L)'
;MVFSATQYSENPYIIGRPIYEPEFFFGREELFNFIKDNLNQKVQVILLHGQRRIGKTSVLSQIPNFVCLDNFVFVLLSLEGKSQKLLHEVLYELSEDIFDYFDFTKEQVKLPTKEALKEDKLIFFDDFLPQVYQALGNKNLVLLLDEFDVLGDSHSDSAVTHFFPFLLSVIHRQPQLYIIPVVGRRLDDMPNLLSLFRQAPTQEIGLLDKISAERLITKPANSSLIYEPDAINAILELSAGHPYFTQVLCFALFSHAREKQKPHITRANVYNIINQAIEIGEAGLTWFRDGLPIPERVIFSTVAEMQQEKCKSSVLQGTPLALLQKHGVIASEALHKAETRLLEWNFLAIFDDARMLQASSYVVTVELVRRWLIKRCPLRREIWELEKLDESLVHSIYEQAIKQRQIGEFLTALELLQQVLTINPNHFHALFELAELYFDIGDYSQAVELYTRAHKIDPVRNHEALERAKQSYANQGKQYNTFRGAIGNVRESSTGYNIPRLDLEKFYQAFNPNRPLLRENALEQKYYVDFASVRGGKIAESLARTITRISPEAPTCQLLTGHIGCGKSTELLRLKAELEQQSFHVVYFESSYILDMVDVDLIDILLAIVEQVAESLKPINIRFESNYFNKLFGEINNFLQTPLDLELEGFSAGAAKITAKTKENPNRRRQLRDYLEPHTDNILQLLNQELSNINTQLKAKGKKGLVVIIDNLDRLDIHTLPSGRSLPEHIFLDHSEELRRINCHIVYTVPMSLVLSNDNALLQNRLGGGVAPRVLSMIPVRHRNGEINSVGLALMRQVVLARAFPDVSPDMSPVERLKLIKQIFDSHSTLDRLCLISGGHVRDLLGLVFECLREQDPPFERDTVEAVIRRYRDFRANPIDSQEWDLIFEVLEKQHIKDDVKYHTLLNSLFIFEYRDTDGSWFTIHPILAETKQFQSWLAS
;
A
#
# COMPACT_ATOMS: atom_id res chain seq x y z
N MET A 1 47.23 -11.91 -18.42
CA MET A 1 47.08 -12.94 -17.38
C MET A 1 45.83 -13.74 -17.71
N VAL A 2 45.94 -15.05 -17.79
CA VAL A 2 44.83 -15.96 -18.11
C VAL A 2 44.02 -16.15 -16.83
N PHE A 3 42.79 -15.62 -16.77
CA PHE A 3 41.88 -15.86 -15.65
C PHE A 3 41.33 -17.29 -15.77
N SER A 4 41.63 -18.16 -14.80
CA SER A 4 41.07 -19.51 -14.73
C SER A 4 39.59 -19.44 -14.36
N ALA A 5 38.75 -20.20 -15.07
CA ALA A 5 37.29 -20.20 -14.97
C ALA A 5 36.70 -20.77 -13.66
N THR A 6 37.44 -20.77 -12.55
CA THR A 6 37.08 -21.39 -11.26
C THR A 6 37.06 -20.41 -10.07
N GLN A 7 36.96 -19.09 -10.30
CA GLN A 7 37.09 -18.10 -9.21
C GLN A 7 36.03 -16.99 -9.22
N TYR A 8 34.74 -17.34 -9.38
CA TYR A 8 33.65 -16.39 -9.12
C TYR A 8 33.04 -16.68 -7.75
N SER A 9 33.60 -16.07 -6.70
CA SER A 9 33.03 -15.99 -5.35
C SER A 9 31.75 -15.14 -5.31
N GLU A 10 31.11 -15.10 -4.15
CA GLU A 10 29.98 -14.21 -3.84
C GLU A 10 30.27 -12.75 -4.21
N ASN A 11 29.21 -11.98 -4.50
CA ASN A 11 29.34 -10.57 -4.89
C ASN A 11 29.97 -9.76 -3.74
N PRO A 12 31.13 -9.11 -3.95
CA PRO A 12 31.88 -8.46 -2.88
C PRO A 12 31.31 -7.10 -2.46
N TYR A 13 30.31 -6.59 -3.18
CA TYR A 13 29.64 -5.32 -2.86
C TYR A 13 28.51 -5.56 -1.87
N ILE A 14 28.49 -4.81 -0.77
CA ILE A 14 27.56 -5.02 0.35
C ILE A 14 26.44 -3.99 0.26
N ILE A 15 25.21 -4.48 0.07
CA ILE A 15 23.99 -3.68 0.06
C ILE A 15 23.09 -4.05 1.25
N GLY A 16 22.43 -3.05 1.84
CA GLY A 16 21.35 -3.26 2.82
C GLY A 16 21.77 -3.39 4.29
N ARG A 17 22.98 -3.88 4.60
CA ARG A 17 23.51 -4.00 5.98
C ARG A 17 24.64 -3.00 6.29
N PRO A 18 24.92 -2.69 7.58
CA PRO A 18 26.13 -1.98 7.99
C PRO A 18 27.42 -2.76 7.67
N ILE A 19 28.53 -2.02 7.56
CA ILE A 19 29.87 -2.59 7.31
C ILE A 19 30.57 -2.79 8.66
N TYR A 20 30.80 -4.06 9.02
CA TYR A 20 31.48 -4.44 10.26
C TYR A 20 32.96 -4.74 10.00
N GLU A 21 33.30 -5.05 8.77
CA GLU A 21 34.62 -5.45 8.30
C GLU A 21 35.46 -4.20 7.92
N PRO A 22 36.55 -3.88 8.67
CA PRO A 22 37.34 -2.66 8.44
C PRO A 22 37.93 -2.55 7.03
N GLU A 23 38.28 -3.68 6.42
CA GLU A 23 38.85 -3.77 5.06
C GLU A 23 37.87 -3.36 3.95
N PHE A 24 36.56 -3.43 4.21
CA PHE A 24 35.49 -3.00 3.30
C PHE A 24 34.94 -1.61 3.65
N PHE A 25 35.55 -0.92 4.63
CA PHE A 25 35.21 0.45 5.00
C PHE A 25 36.18 1.43 4.33
N PHE A 26 35.64 2.50 3.72
CA PHE A 26 36.41 3.43 2.90
C PHE A 26 36.17 4.88 3.30
N GLY A 27 37.26 5.64 3.39
CA GLY A 27 37.25 7.07 3.72
C GLY A 27 36.98 7.34 5.20
N ARG A 28 36.54 8.58 5.49
CA ARG A 28 36.15 9.08 6.84
C ARG A 28 37.31 9.31 7.80
N GLU A 29 38.55 9.37 7.32
CA GLU A 29 39.72 9.61 8.15
C GLU A 29 39.62 10.93 8.92
N GLU A 30 39.13 12.00 8.29
CA GLU A 30 38.90 13.29 8.96
C GLU A 30 37.87 13.20 10.08
N LEU A 31 36.80 12.43 9.89
CA LEU A 31 35.76 12.22 10.89
C LEU A 31 36.31 11.46 12.11
N PHE A 32 37.11 10.41 11.90
CA PHE A 32 37.72 9.67 13.00
C PHE A 32 38.78 10.50 13.74
N ASN A 33 39.55 11.31 13.02
CA ASN A 33 40.47 12.27 13.65
C ASN A 33 39.72 13.29 14.49
N PHE A 34 38.61 13.84 13.99
CA PHE A 34 37.74 14.72 14.75
C PHE A 34 37.25 14.07 16.05
N ILE A 35 36.78 12.82 16.00
CA ILE A 35 36.34 12.10 17.21
C ILE A 35 37.52 11.93 18.19
N LYS A 36 38.68 11.48 17.67
CA LYS A 36 39.88 11.25 18.46
C LYS A 36 40.36 12.52 19.17
N ASP A 37 40.39 13.65 18.47
CA ASP A 37 40.87 14.92 19.00
C ASP A 37 39.95 15.44 20.11
N ASN A 38 38.62 15.34 19.92
CA ASN A 38 37.64 15.74 20.93
C ASN A 38 37.68 14.85 22.18
N LEU A 39 37.81 13.52 22.03
CA LEU A 39 37.97 12.62 23.17
C LEU A 39 39.27 12.89 23.95
N ASN A 40 40.37 13.17 23.27
CA ASN A 40 41.64 13.57 23.91
C ASN A 40 41.52 14.90 24.68
N GLN A 41 40.70 15.83 24.19
CA GLN A 41 40.37 17.08 24.87
C GLN A 41 39.34 16.90 26.00
N LYS A 42 38.96 15.66 26.31
CA LYS A 42 37.97 15.28 27.33
C LYS A 42 36.58 15.87 27.07
N VAL A 43 36.22 16.09 25.81
CA VAL A 43 34.85 16.46 25.44
C VAL A 43 33.95 15.24 25.65
N GLN A 44 33.04 15.33 26.63
CA GLN A 44 32.15 14.21 27.00
C GLN A 44 31.03 13.94 25.99
N VAL A 45 30.70 14.90 25.13
CA VAL A 45 29.60 14.78 24.16
C VAL A 45 30.07 15.19 22.78
N ILE A 46 29.99 14.29 21.81
CA ILE A 46 30.32 14.56 20.39
C ILE A 46 29.10 14.20 19.55
N LEU A 47 28.62 15.13 18.73
CA LEU A 47 27.38 14.93 17.98
C LEU A 47 27.68 14.65 16.51
N LEU A 48 27.23 13.50 16.01
CA LEU A 48 27.32 13.18 14.59
C LEU A 48 25.94 13.22 13.96
N HIS A 49 25.85 13.69 12.72
CA HIS A 49 24.60 13.66 11.97
C HIS A 49 24.85 13.29 10.52
N GLY A 50 23.86 12.68 9.87
CA GLY A 50 23.99 12.34 8.46
C GLY A 50 22.71 11.75 7.88
N GLN A 51 22.59 11.84 6.56
CA GLN A 51 21.42 11.38 5.83
C GLN A 51 21.19 9.86 5.98
N ARG A 52 19.96 9.39 5.76
CA ARG A 52 19.66 7.94 5.74
C ARG A 52 20.50 7.26 4.64
N ARG A 53 20.99 6.04 4.92
CA ARG A 53 21.88 5.25 4.03
C ARG A 53 23.27 5.86 3.74
N ILE A 54 23.68 6.93 4.41
CA ILE A 54 25.04 7.50 4.26
C ILE A 54 26.15 6.69 4.96
N GLY A 55 25.76 5.66 5.74
CA GLY A 55 26.69 4.76 6.44
C GLY A 55 26.89 5.08 7.93
N LYS A 56 25.90 5.68 8.61
CA LYS A 56 25.98 6.04 10.05
C LYS A 56 26.34 4.86 10.96
N THR A 57 25.55 3.77 10.92
CA THR A 57 25.82 2.55 11.70
C THR A 57 27.16 1.91 11.34
N SER A 58 27.56 1.98 10.07
CA SER A 58 28.89 1.53 9.64
C SER A 58 29.99 2.38 10.27
N VAL A 59 29.87 3.71 10.25
CA VAL A 59 30.82 4.62 10.93
C VAL A 59 30.92 4.26 12.41
N LEU A 60 29.79 4.13 13.10
CA LEU A 60 29.77 3.80 14.53
C LEU A 60 30.45 2.47 14.83
N SER A 61 30.15 1.44 14.04
CA SER A 61 30.77 0.11 14.17
C SER A 61 32.28 0.14 13.94
N GLN A 62 32.77 1.12 13.16
CA GLN A 62 34.18 1.27 12.83
C GLN A 62 34.95 2.22 13.78
N ILE A 63 34.28 3.03 14.61
CA ILE A 63 34.96 3.90 15.58
C ILE A 63 35.99 3.13 16.42
N PRO A 64 35.70 1.95 17.00
CA PRO A 64 36.69 1.20 17.79
C PRO A 64 37.94 0.78 17.00
N ASN A 65 37.80 0.58 15.68
CA ASN A 65 38.89 0.12 14.80
C ASN A 65 39.79 1.25 14.31
N PHE A 66 39.26 2.47 14.20
CA PHE A 66 39.99 3.64 13.65
C PHE A 66 40.32 4.71 14.69
N VAL A 67 39.65 4.72 15.85
CA VAL A 67 39.93 5.62 16.98
C VAL A 67 40.68 4.84 18.07
N CYS A 68 41.97 4.64 17.84
CA CYS A 68 42.83 3.94 18.81
C CYS A 68 43.19 4.86 19.99
N LEU A 69 42.50 4.70 21.12
CA LEU A 69 42.78 5.37 22.40
C LEU A 69 42.75 4.35 23.54
N ASP A 70 43.90 4.02 24.11
CA ASP A 70 44.05 2.93 25.09
C ASP A 70 43.21 3.10 26.37
N ASN A 71 42.90 4.37 26.71
CA ASN A 71 42.15 4.75 27.90
C ASN A 71 40.62 4.76 27.69
N PHE A 72 40.13 4.47 26.49
CA PHE A 72 38.70 4.49 26.15
C PHE A 72 38.22 3.12 25.71
N VAL A 73 36.97 2.83 26.03
CA VAL A 73 36.24 1.64 25.58
C VAL A 73 34.94 2.11 24.96
N PHE A 74 34.58 1.54 23.81
CA PHE A 74 33.42 1.95 23.03
C PHE A 74 32.36 0.85 23.05
N VAL A 75 31.10 1.24 23.26
CA VAL A 75 29.94 0.33 23.18
C VAL A 75 28.91 0.92 22.23
N LEU A 76 28.46 0.12 21.26
CA LEU A 76 27.41 0.49 20.31
C LEU A 76 26.05 0.10 20.85
N LEU A 77 25.17 1.09 21.00
CA LEU A 77 23.82 0.92 21.54
C LEU A 77 22.81 1.47 20.54
N SER A 78 21.81 0.67 20.20
CA SER A 78 20.69 1.10 19.34
C SER A 78 19.53 1.62 20.17
N LEU A 79 18.96 2.74 19.76
CA LEU A 79 17.73 3.29 20.34
C LEU A 79 16.47 2.96 19.51
N GLU A 80 16.62 2.10 18.49
CA GLU A 80 15.50 1.62 17.65
C GLU A 80 14.41 0.95 18.49
N GLY A 81 13.15 1.28 18.23
CA GLY A 81 12.00 0.68 18.93
C GLY A 81 11.86 1.05 20.41
N LYS A 82 12.71 1.94 20.95
CA LYS A 82 12.69 2.38 22.36
C LYS A 82 11.91 3.70 22.59
N SER A 83 11.37 4.33 21.53
CA SER A 83 10.70 5.64 21.61
C SER A 83 9.36 5.65 22.36
N GLN A 84 8.64 4.53 22.36
CA GLN A 84 7.34 4.38 23.03
C GLN A 84 7.46 3.88 24.49
N LYS A 85 8.68 3.67 24.99
CA LYS A 85 8.93 3.07 26.31
C LYS A 85 9.12 4.15 27.39
N LEU A 86 8.94 3.77 28.65
CA LEU A 86 9.23 4.67 29.77
C LEU A 86 10.74 4.74 30.03
N LEU A 87 11.21 5.87 30.60
CA LEU A 87 12.64 6.12 30.85
C LEU A 87 13.34 4.98 31.61
N HIS A 88 12.70 4.39 32.63
CA HIS A 88 13.29 3.30 33.41
C HIS A 88 13.43 2.00 32.61
N GLU A 89 12.55 1.76 31.63
CA GLU A 89 12.64 0.60 30.73
C GLU A 89 13.79 0.78 29.74
N VAL A 90 13.97 2.00 29.23
CA VAL A 90 15.11 2.35 28.37
C VAL A 90 16.42 2.16 29.13
N LEU A 91 16.52 2.66 30.38
CA LEU A 91 17.74 2.48 31.20
C LEU A 91 18.02 1.01 31.52
N TYR A 92 16.98 0.21 31.74
CA TYR A 92 17.12 -1.23 31.96
C TYR A 92 17.67 -1.92 30.72
N GLU A 93 17.10 -1.65 29.54
CA GLU A 93 17.57 -2.24 28.27
C GLU A 93 18.99 -1.80 27.93
N LEU A 94 19.35 -0.54 28.16
CA LEU A 94 20.73 -0.09 28.01
C LEU A 94 21.68 -0.79 28.98
N SER A 95 21.20 -1.18 30.17
CA SER A 95 22.00 -1.95 31.12
C SER A 95 22.26 -3.37 30.59
N GLU A 96 21.22 -4.02 30.05
CA GLU A 96 21.35 -5.34 29.40
C GLU A 96 22.27 -5.27 28.18
N ASP A 97 22.07 -4.29 27.29
CA ASP A 97 22.89 -4.11 26.09
C ASP A 97 24.38 -3.92 26.44
N ILE A 98 24.71 -3.12 27.47
CA ILE A 98 26.09 -2.93 27.93
C ILE A 98 26.64 -4.22 28.56
N PHE A 99 25.82 -4.91 29.34
CA PHE A 99 26.22 -6.15 30.01
C PHE A 99 26.58 -7.24 29.01
N ASP A 100 25.72 -7.43 28.00
CA ASP A 100 25.89 -8.43 26.96
C ASP A 100 27.02 -8.07 25.99
N TYR A 101 27.17 -6.79 25.63
CA TYR A 101 28.22 -6.35 24.70
C TYR A 101 29.63 -6.66 25.21
N PHE A 102 29.85 -6.53 26.51
CA PHE A 102 31.14 -6.85 27.13
C PHE A 102 31.22 -8.28 27.68
N ASP A 103 30.17 -9.09 27.51
CA ASP A 103 30.06 -10.46 28.02
C ASP A 103 30.39 -10.54 29.53
N PHE A 104 29.82 -9.61 30.31
CA PHE A 104 30.07 -9.59 31.75
C PHE A 104 29.41 -10.77 32.45
N THR A 105 30.03 -11.20 33.56
CA THR A 105 29.41 -12.16 34.48
C THR A 105 28.65 -11.41 35.59
N LYS A 106 27.66 -12.07 36.19
CA LYS A 106 26.90 -11.52 37.33
C LYS A 106 27.77 -11.22 38.56
N GLU A 107 28.97 -11.78 38.61
CA GLU A 107 29.97 -11.57 39.66
C GLU A 107 30.78 -10.29 39.41
N GLN A 108 30.95 -9.88 38.15
CA GLN A 108 31.67 -8.66 37.76
C GLN A 108 30.79 -7.43 37.81
N VAL A 109 29.56 -7.54 37.29
CA VAL A 109 28.61 -6.42 37.20
C VAL A 109 27.22 -6.91 37.59
N LYS A 110 26.56 -6.22 38.51
CA LYS A 110 25.17 -6.52 38.89
C LYS A 110 24.20 -5.71 38.03
N LEU A 111 23.40 -6.39 37.22
CA LEU A 111 22.31 -5.77 36.47
C LEU A 111 21.23 -5.20 37.42
N PRO A 112 20.79 -3.93 37.24
CA PRO A 112 19.66 -3.37 37.96
C PRO A 112 18.35 -4.03 37.51
N THR A 113 17.34 -4.09 38.38
CA THR A 113 16.01 -4.58 37.99
C THR A 113 15.13 -3.44 37.45
N LYS A 114 14.11 -3.79 36.67
CA LYS A 114 13.14 -2.80 36.15
C LYS A 114 12.44 -2.05 37.29
N GLU A 115 12.10 -2.74 38.37
CA GLU A 115 11.45 -2.17 39.55
C GLU A 115 12.38 -1.19 40.27
N ALA A 116 13.66 -1.54 40.42
CA ALA A 116 14.64 -0.67 41.06
C ALA A 116 14.83 0.63 40.25
N LEU A 117 14.96 0.54 38.92
CA LEU A 117 15.09 1.71 38.05
C LEU A 117 13.80 2.55 37.97
N LYS A 118 12.64 1.94 38.21
CA LYS A 118 11.36 2.65 38.31
C LYS A 118 11.31 3.51 39.57
N GLU A 119 11.81 2.99 40.70
CA GLU A 119 11.91 3.71 41.98
C GLU A 119 13.00 4.80 41.93
N ASP A 120 14.20 4.43 41.50
CA ASP A 120 15.34 5.36 41.36
C ASP A 120 16.11 5.13 40.05
N LYS A 121 16.00 6.11 39.17
CA LYS A 121 16.65 6.10 37.85
C LYS A 121 18.16 6.34 37.94
N LEU A 122 18.63 6.93 39.03
CA LEU A 122 20.05 7.21 39.23
C LEU A 122 20.87 5.95 39.47
N ILE A 123 20.23 4.82 39.85
CA ILE A 123 20.89 3.51 40.00
C ILE A 123 21.71 3.15 38.75
N PHE A 124 21.23 3.49 37.55
CA PHE A 124 21.98 3.30 36.31
C PHE A 124 23.37 3.96 36.36
N PHE A 125 23.44 5.20 36.84
CA PHE A 125 24.67 6.01 36.83
C PHE A 125 25.49 5.88 38.11
N ASP A 126 24.83 5.72 39.26
CA ASP A 126 25.47 5.77 40.57
C ASP A 126 25.90 4.39 41.06
N ASP A 127 25.26 3.31 40.57
CA ASP A 127 25.58 1.93 40.96
C ASP A 127 26.08 1.07 39.80
N PHE A 128 25.34 1.03 38.68
CA PHE A 128 25.64 0.13 37.57
C PHE A 128 26.88 0.55 36.77
N LEU A 129 26.93 1.78 36.26
CA LEU A 129 28.08 2.26 35.48
C LEU A 129 29.42 2.23 36.25
N PRO A 130 29.51 2.57 37.55
CA PRO A 130 30.75 2.43 38.31
C PRO A 130 31.28 0.99 38.38
N GLN A 131 30.39 -0.01 38.49
CA GLN A 131 30.78 -1.42 38.41
C GLN A 131 31.31 -1.76 37.01
N VAL A 132 30.68 -1.24 35.95
CA VAL A 132 31.16 -1.38 34.57
C VAL A 132 32.55 -0.77 34.42
N TYR A 133 32.80 0.44 34.92
CA TYR A 133 34.12 1.08 34.84
C TYR A 133 35.19 0.22 35.55
N GLN A 134 34.87 -0.30 36.74
CA GLN A 134 35.78 -1.16 37.49
C GLN A 134 36.10 -2.45 36.72
N ALA A 135 35.08 -3.10 36.15
CA ALA A 135 35.24 -4.30 35.33
C ALA A 135 36.10 -4.05 34.07
N LEU A 136 36.02 -2.83 33.50
CA LEU A 136 36.81 -2.39 32.35
C LEU A 136 38.20 -1.83 32.72
N GLY A 137 38.64 -1.96 33.97
CA GLY A 137 39.95 -1.50 34.43
C GLY A 137 40.06 0.01 34.58
N ASN A 138 38.96 0.66 35.00
CA ASN A 138 38.82 2.11 35.19
C ASN A 138 39.07 2.95 33.91
N LYS A 139 38.84 2.37 32.74
CA LYS A 139 38.85 3.10 31.47
C LYS A 139 37.61 3.97 31.32
N ASN A 140 37.69 4.98 30.46
CA ASN A 140 36.55 5.81 30.08
C ASN A 140 35.62 5.02 29.16
N LEU A 141 34.32 5.08 29.42
CA LEU A 141 33.30 4.44 28.60
C LEU A 141 32.70 5.45 27.63
N VAL A 142 32.66 5.09 26.34
CA VAL A 142 32.01 5.86 25.27
C VAL A 142 30.78 5.12 24.79
N LEU A 143 29.60 5.69 25.03
CA LEU A 143 28.35 5.19 24.49
C LEU A 143 28.15 5.73 23.07
N LEU A 144 28.22 4.86 22.07
CA LEU A 144 27.90 5.17 20.69
C LEU A 144 26.40 4.92 20.50
N LEU A 145 25.61 5.98 20.38
CA LEU A 145 24.16 5.88 20.37
C LEU A 145 23.64 6.02 18.93
N ASP A 146 23.24 4.91 18.32
CA ASP A 146 22.63 4.89 16.99
C ASP A 146 21.12 5.16 17.05
N GLU A 147 20.56 5.63 15.94
CA GLU A 147 19.14 5.99 15.79
C GLU A 147 18.62 6.96 16.86
N PHE A 148 19.47 7.92 17.22
CA PHE A 148 19.21 8.88 18.29
C PHE A 148 18.00 9.80 18.01
N ASP A 149 17.53 9.89 16.77
CA ASP A 149 16.36 10.65 16.30
C ASP A 149 15.02 9.89 16.25
N VAL A 150 15.00 8.56 16.29
CA VAL A 150 13.75 7.74 16.32
C VAL A 150 12.86 8.07 17.52
N LEU A 151 13.54 8.59 18.51
CA LEU A 151 13.07 9.13 19.75
C LEU A 151 12.16 10.39 19.52
N GLY A 152 12.46 11.28 18.57
CA GLY A 152 11.86 12.63 18.49
C GLY A 152 10.49 12.78 17.81
N ASP A 153 9.87 11.69 17.32
CA ASP A 153 8.75 11.74 16.36
C ASP A 153 7.36 11.51 16.93
N SER A 154 7.25 11.24 18.24
CA SER A 154 5.98 10.93 18.88
C SER A 154 5.51 12.10 19.74
N HIS A 155 4.19 12.25 19.86
CA HIS A 155 3.47 13.19 20.70
C HIS A 155 4.15 13.42 22.06
N SER A 156 3.87 14.59 22.67
CA SER A 156 4.51 15.24 23.83
C SER A 156 4.89 14.40 25.07
N ASP A 157 4.59 13.10 25.13
CA ASP A 157 4.86 12.17 26.24
C ASP A 157 5.81 11.00 25.90
N SER A 158 6.67 11.10 24.88
CA SER A 158 7.64 10.04 24.55
C SER A 158 8.88 10.02 25.47
N ALA A 159 9.61 8.90 25.49
CA ALA A 159 10.82 8.68 26.32
C ALA A 159 11.86 9.82 26.20
N VAL A 160 11.85 10.53 25.08
CA VAL A 160 12.74 11.63 24.69
C VAL A 160 12.64 12.87 25.51
N THR A 161 11.41 13.26 25.87
CA THR A 161 11.18 14.45 26.68
C THR A 161 11.89 14.34 28.03
N HIS A 162 12.24 13.10 28.43
CA HIS A 162 12.82 12.78 29.73
C HIS A 162 14.22 12.19 29.65
N PHE A 163 14.55 11.33 28.68
CA PHE A 163 15.85 10.64 28.59
C PHE A 163 16.99 11.61 28.28
N PHE A 164 16.84 12.53 27.32
CA PHE A 164 17.95 13.43 26.96
C PHE A 164 18.25 14.47 28.04
N PRO A 165 17.27 15.18 28.62
CA PRO A 165 17.54 16.08 29.74
C PRO A 165 18.13 15.30 30.93
N PHE A 166 17.67 14.08 31.18
CA PHE A 166 18.20 13.25 32.25
C PHE A 166 19.66 12.84 32.01
N LEU A 167 19.99 12.31 30.83
CA LEU A 167 21.36 11.92 30.46
C LEU A 167 22.31 13.12 30.58
N LEU A 168 21.92 14.29 30.06
CA LEU A 168 22.72 15.51 30.18
C LEU A 168 22.83 16.03 31.62
N SER A 169 21.79 15.86 32.44
CA SER A 169 21.84 16.26 33.86
C SER A 169 22.84 15.44 34.68
N VAL A 170 23.15 14.22 34.22
CA VAL A 170 24.03 13.29 34.94
C VAL A 170 25.42 13.19 34.31
N ILE A 171 25.59 13.39 32.99
CA ILE A 171 26.88 13.19 32.30
C ILE A 171 28.02 14.03 32.88
N HIS A 172 27.74 15.28 33.27
CA HIS A 172 28.73 16.17 33.87
C HIS A 172 29.15 15.75 35.29
N ARG A 173 28.38 14.87 35.94
CA ARG A 173 28.71 14.27 37.24
C ARG A 173 29.51 12.97 37.09
N GLN A 174 29.63 12.46 35.86
CA GLN A 174 30.22 11.16 35.53
C GLN A 174 31.49 11.36 34.69
N PRO A 175 32.68 11.55 35.31
CA PRO A 175 33.89 11.96 34.59
C PRO A 175 34.44 10.89 33.64
N GLN A 176 34.05 9.62 33.82
CA GLN A 176 34.45 8.50 32.96
C GLN A 176 33.42 8.19 31.86
N LEU A 177 32.30 8.91 31.80
CA LEU A 177 31.25 8.72 30.80
C LEU A 177 31.35 9.72 29.65
N TYR A 178 31.34 9.18 28.44
CA TYR A 178 31.35 9.91 27.19
C TYR A 178 30.21 9.38 26.31
N ILE A 179 29.64 10.23 25.47
CA ILE A 179 28.57 9.84 24.54
C ILE A 179 28.84 10.40 23.14
N ILE A 180 28.56 9.57 22.14
CA ILE A 180 28.56 9.97 20.74
C ILE A 180 27.18 9.63 20.16
N PRO A 181 26.19 10.52 20.33
CA PRO A 181 24.91 10.40 19.66
C PRO A 181 25.04 10.61 18.15
N VAL A 182 24.37 9.74 17.39
CA VAL A 182 24.29 9.84 15.94
C VAL A 182 22.85 9.98 15.49
N VAL A 183 22.60 11.05 14.73
CA VAL A 183 21.26 11.44 14.31
C VAL A 183 21.08 11.22 12.82
N GLY A 184 19.97 10.57 12.42
CA GLY A 184 19.52 10.43 11.05
C GLY A 184 18.88 11.68 10.43
N ARG A 185 18.61 12.71 11.24
CA ARG A 185 18.10 14.02 10.85
C ARG A 185 19.17 15.09 10.94
N ARG A 186 18.93 16.20 10.24
CA ARG A 186 19.72 17.41 10.41
C ARG A 186 19.34 18.08 11.72
N LEU A 187 20.31 18.70 12.37
CA LEU A 187 20.12 19.26 13.71
C LEU A 187 19.13 20.43 13.72
N ASP A 188 19.08 21.21 12.64
CA ASP A 188 18.18 22.35 12.48
C ASP A 188 16.69 21.96 12.52
N ASP A 189 16.36 20.70 12.22
CA ASP A 189 15.01 20.15 12.34
C ASP A 189 14.66 19.69 13.76
N MET A 190 15.61 19.74 14.69
CA MET A 190 15.43 19.36 16.09
C MET A 190 15.92 20.48 17.01
N PRO A 191 15.23 21.63 17.06
CA PRO A 191 15.65 22.79 17.84
C PRO A 191 15.81 22.48 19.34
N ASN A 192 15.02 21.54 19.88
CA ASN A 192 15.16 21.07 21.26
C ASN A 192 16.48 20.32 21.47
N LEU A 193 16.86 19.44 20.54
CA LEU A 193 18.14 18.71 20.60
C LEU A 193 19.33 19.66 20.43
N LEU A 194 19.24 20.58 19.46
CA LEU A 194 20.20 21.68 19.29
C LEU A 194 20.36 22.50 20.57
N SER A 195 19.25 22.81 21.25
CA SER A 195 19.29 23.58 22.50
C SER A 195 20.01 22.84 23.63
N LEU A 196 19.84 21.52 23.69
CA LEU A 196 20.45 20.62 24.67
C LEU A 196 21.95 20.42 24.41
N PHE A 197 22.38 20.42 23.14
CA PHE A 197 23.76 20.14 22.74
C PHE A 197 24.50 21.35 22.15
N ARG A 198 24.09 22.59 22.43
CA ARG A 198 24.71 23.81 21.84
C ARG A 198 26.23 23.90 21.97
N GLN A 199 26.81 23.26 22.98
CA GLN A 199 28.25 23.28 23.25
C GLN A 199 28.99 22.04 22.72
N ALA A 200 28.27 21.04 22.21
CA ALA A 200 28.88 19.82 21.72
C ALA A 200 29.47 20.04 20.31
N PRO A 201 30.75 19.68 20.08
CA PRO A 201 31.32 19.69 18.75
C PRO A 201 30.55 18.72 17.86
N THR A 202 30.24 19.20 16.64
CA THR A 202 29.33 18.53 15.71
C THR A 202 30.05 18.27 14.38
N GLN A 203 29.83 17.10 13.78
CA GLN A 203 30.40 16.74 12.48
C GLN A 203 29.40 15.97 11.60
N GLU A 204 29.33 16.33 10.31
CA GLU A 204 28.50 15.64 9.33
C GLU A 204 29.17 14.35 8.81
N ILE A 205 28.39 13.27 8.74
CA ILE A 205 28.70 12.06 7.97
C ILE A 205 28.15 12.27 6.56
N GLY A 206 28.96 12.85 5.68
CA GLY A 206 28.56 13.30 4.32
C GLY A 206 28.81 12.28 3.20
N LEU A 207 28.92 12.72 1.95
CA LEU A 207 29.32 11.85 0.82
C LEU A 207 30.80 11.43 0.96
N LEU A 208 31.23 10.39 0.21
CA LEU A 208 32.66 10.08 0.11
C LEU A 208 33.34 11.04 -0.85
N ASP A 209 34.57 11.42 -0.52
CA ASP A 209 35.44 12.09 -1.48
C ASP A 209 35.74 11.17 -2.67
N LYS A 210 36.19 11.77 -3.77
CA LYS A 210 36.44 11.04 -5.02
C LYS A 210 37.39 9.86 -4.85
N ILE A 211 38.45 10.01 -4.05
CA ILE A 211 39.48 8.99 -3.86
C ILE A 211 38.91 7.81 -3.07
N SER A 212 38.18 8.10 -1.99
CA SER A 212 37.51 7.08 -1.17
C SER A 212 36.41 6.35 -1.95
N ALA A 213 35.62 7.07 -2.75
CA ALA A 213 34.60 6.46 -3.60
C ALA A 213 35.21 5.58 -4.69
N GLU A 214 36.30 6.00 -5.33
CA GLU A 214 37.04 5.19 -6.31
C GLU A 214 37.62 3.91 -5.67
N ARG A 215 38.15 4.01 -4.44
CA ARG A 215 38.60 2.85 -3.67
C ARG A 215 37.45 1.88 -3.38
N LEU A 216 36.27 2.38 -3.01
CA LEU A 216 35.07 1.57 -2.79
C LEU A 216 34.63 0.86 -4.08
N ILE A 217 34.71 1.54 -5.23
CA ILE A 217 34.39 0.94 -6.54
C ILE A 217 35.37 -0.17 -6.88
N THR A 218 36.68 0.07 -6.73
CA THR A 218 37.71 -0.80 -7.34
C THR A 218 38.21 -1.91 -6.42
N LYS A 219 38.40 -1.65 -5.13
CA LYS A 219 39.06 -2.60 -4.21
C LYS A 219 38.27 -3.91 -3.99
N PRO A 220 36.95 -3.90 -3.73
CA PRO A 220 36.21 -5.13 -3.43
C PRO A 220 36.26 -6.19 -4.54
N ALA A 221 36.33 -5.76 -5.81
CA ALA A 221 36.31 -6.64 -6.97
C ALA A 221 37.63 -6.66 -7.76
N ASN A 222 38.75 -6.19 -7.20
CA ASN A 222 40.03 -6.02 -7.91
C ASN A 222 40.60 -7.33 -8.48
N SER A 223 40.20 -8.49 -7.93
CA SER A 223 40.58 -9.81 -8.46
C SER A 223 39.69 -10.30 -9.61
N SER A 224 38.50 -9.70 -9.79
CA SER A 224 37.42 -10.23 -10.63
C SER A 224 37.01 -9.29 -11.77
N LEU A 225 37.10 -7.98 -11.58
CA LEU A 225 36.70 -6.95 -12.55
C LEU A 225 37.82 -5.95 -12.82
N ILE A 226 37.86 -5.45 -14.05
CA ILE A 226 38.77 -4.39 -14.51
C ILE A 226 37.90 -3.21 -14.96
N TYR A 227 37.94 -2.12 -14.20
CA TYR A 227 37.20 -0.90 -14.52
C TYR A 227 38.03 0.06 -15.38
N GLU A 228 37.46 0.55 -16.47
CA GLU A 228 38.05 1.67 -17.22
C GLU A 228 37.88 2.99 -16.46
N PRO A 229 38.80 3.97 -16.63
CA PRO A 229 38.67 5.28 -15.99
C PRO A 229 37.32 5.97 -16.27
N ASP A 230 36.82 5.85 -17.51
CA ASP A 230 35.52 6.43 -17.88
C ASP A 230 34.32 5.70 -17.26
N ALA A 231 34.47 4.41 -16.94
CA ALA A 231 33.46 3.65 -16.21
C ALA A 231 33.41 4.10 -14.73
N ILE A 232 34.57 4.29 -14.10
CA ILE A 232 34.65 4.83 -12.73
C ILE A 232 34.03 6.23 -12.69
N ASN A 233 34.39 7.10 -13.63
CA ASN A 233 33.79 8.43 -13.75
C ASN A 233 32.27 8.36 -13.92
N ALA A 234 31.75 7.43 -14.74
CA ALA A 234 30.30 7.26 -14.90
C ALA A 234 29.60 6.77 -13.63
N ILE A 235 30.20 5.87 -12.85
CA ILE A 235 29.66 5.43 -11.55
C ILE A 235 29.65 6.61 -10.57
N LEU A 236 30.70 7.42 -10.55
CA LEU A 236 30.78 8.63 -9.72
C LEU A 236 29.76 9.70 -10.14
N GLU A 237 29.56 9.91 -11.45
CA GLU A 237 28.50 10.79 -11.98
C GLU A 237 27.11 10.34 -11.52
N LEU A 238 26.84 9.02 -11.50
CA LEU A 238 25.54 8.47 -11.10
C LEU A 238 25.32 8.48 -9.58
N SER A 239 26.37 8.22 -8.79
CA SER A 239 26.29 8.05 -7.34
C SER A 239 26.62 9.30 -6.54
N ALA A 240 27.32 10.27 -7.13
CA ALA A 240 27.94 11.42 -6.47
C ALA A 240 28.84 11.04 -5.26
N GLY A 241 29.37 9.81 -5.22
CA GLY A 241 30.14 9.32 -4.07
C GLY A 241 29.29 8.91 -2.86
N HIS A 242 27.96 8.78 -3.02
CA HIS A 242 27.09 8.27 -1.97
C HIS A 242 27.35 6.76 -1.72
N PRO A 243 27.85 6.34 -0.53
CA PRO A 243 28.32 4.97 -0.30
C PRO A 243 27.33 3.88 -0.72
N TYR A 244 26.07 4.01 -0.31
CA TYR A 244 25.02 3.03 -0.62
C TYR A 244 24.72 2.93 -2.13
N PHE A 245 24.56 4.06 -2.83
CA PHE A 245 24.26 4.04 -4.26
C PHE A 245 25.47 3.60 -5.10
N THR A 246 26.68 3.92 -4.66
CA THR A 246 27.91 3.37 -5.26
C THR A 246 27.93 1.85 -5.13
N GLN A 247 27.65 1.31 -3.94
CA GLN A 247 27.55 -0.14 -3.71
C GLN A 247 26.45 -0.78 -4.57
N VAL A 248 25.27 -0.16 -4.70
CA VAL A 248 24.17 -0.67 -5.55
C VAL A 248 24.58 -0.75 -7.03
N LEU A 249 25.19 0.31 -7.57
CA LEU A 249 25.68 0.31 -8.95
C LEU A 249 26.75 -0.76 -9.17
N CYS A 250 27.71 -0.86 -8.26
CA CYS A 250 28.77 -1.86 -8.33
C CYS A 250 28.24 -3.30 -8.17
N PHE A 251 27.26 -3.52 -7.30
CA PHE A 251 26.60 -4.81 -7.13
C PHE A 251 25.90 -5.25 -8.42
N ALA A 252 25.16 -4.35 -9.06
CA ALA A 252 24.49 -4.60 -10.34
C ALA A 252 25.51 -4.88 -11.45
N LEU A 253 26.57 -4.07 -11.54
CA LEU A 253 27.67 -4.25 -12.50
C LEU A 253 28.36 -5.60 -12.34
N PHE A 254 28.69 -5.99 -11.11
CA PHE A 254 29.34 -7.27 -10.83
C PHE A 254 28.47 -8.44 -11.24
N SER A 255 27.18 -8.39 -10.90
CA SER A 255 26.21 -9.42 -11.26
C SER A 255 26.07 -9.55 -12.78
N HIS A 256 25.96 -8.43 -13.49
CA HIS A 256 25.87 -8.39 -14.95
C HIS A 256 27.14 -8.87 -15.65
N ALA A 257 28.31 -8.44 -15.17
CA ALA A 257 29.62 -8.83 -15.70
C ALA A 257 29.87 -10.33 -15.55
N ARG A 258 29.49 -10.90 -14.40
CA ARG A 258 29.54 -12.34 -14.13
C ARG A 258 28.63 -13.12 -15.10
N GLU A 259 27.38 -12.69 -15.27
CA GLU A 259 26.42 -13.35 -16.16
C GLU A 259 26.91 -13.37 -17.62
N LYS A 260 27.46 -12.25 -18.10
CA LYS A 260 27.97 -12.11 -19.48
C LYS A 260 29.40 -12.62 -19.67
N GLN A 261 30.06 -13.09 -18.61
CA GLN A 261 31.47 -13.49 -18.60
C GLN A 261 32.40 -12.39 -19.17
N LYS A 262 32.11 -11.12 -18.85
CA LYS A 262 32.85 -9.96 -19.32
C LYS A 262 33.44 -9.20 -18.13
N PRO A 263 34.72 -9.42 -17.77
CA PRO A 263 35.34 -8.79 -16.60
C PRO A 263 35.72 -7.32 -16.82
N HIS A 264 35.73 -6.84 -18.08
CA HIS A 264 36.05 -5.46 -18.42
C HIS A 264 34.80 -4.59 -18.38
N ILE A 265 34.82 -3.57 -17.51
CA ILE A 265 33.70 -2.64 -17.30
C ILE A 265 34.00 -1.31 -17.99
N THR A 266 33.19 -0.98 -18.99
CA THR A 266 33.22 0.28 -19.75
C THR A 266 32.10 1.22 -19.30
N ARG A 267 32.16 2.50 -19.70
CA ARG A 267 31.06 3.47 -19.49
C ARG A 267 29.72 2.96 -20.03
N ALA A 268 29.72 2.30 -21.19
CA ALA A 268 28.50 1.73 -21.77
C ALA A 268 27.87 0.66 -20.87
N ASN A 269 28.69 -0.18 -20.22
CA ASN A 269 28.20 -1.18 -19.28
C ASN A 269 27.48 -0.54 -18.09
N VAL A 270 28.03 0.57 -17.56
CA VAL A 270 27.41 1.34 -16.46
C VAL A 270 26.04 1.87 -16.85
N TYR A 271 25.89 2.43 -18.05
CA TYR A 271 24.60 2.95 -18.50
C TYR A 271 23.55 1.87 -18.77
N ASN A 272 23.98 0.69 -19.22
CA ASN A 272 23.08 -0.43 -19.50
C ASN A 272 22.44 -1.03 -18.24
N ILE A 273 23.07 -0.90 -17.07
CA ILE A 273 22.57 -1.49 -15.81
C ILE A 273 21.74 -0.54 -14.97
N ILE A 274 21.51 0.70 -15.40
CA ILE A 274 20.85 1.72 -14.56
C ILE A 274 19.46 1.29 -14.11
N ASN A 275 18.65 0.72 -15.01
CA ASN A 275 17.31 0.23 -14.65
C ASN A 275 17.39 -0.91 -13.62
N GLN A 276 18.33 -1.84 -13.81
CA GLN A 276 18.55 -2.94 -12.87
C GLN A 276 19.07 -2.45 -11.52
N ALA A 277 19.95 -1.45 -11.49
CA ALA A 277 20.43 -0.83 -10.27
C ALA A 277 19.31 -0.10 -9.51
N ILE A 278 18.40 0.57 -10.23
CA ILE A 278 17.19 1.17 -9.64
C ILE A 278 16.31 0.08 -9.01
N GLU A 279 16.11 -1.06 -9.70
CA GLU A 279 15.31 -2.19 -9.18
C GLU A 279 15.95 -2.84 -7.95
N ILE A 280 17.26 -3.10 -7.98
CA ILE A 280 18.01 -3.65 -6.84
C ILE A 280 17.98 -2.69 -5.64
N GLY A 281 18.11 -1.38 -5.91
CA GLY A 281 18.14 -0.33 -4.91
C GLY A 281 16.77 0.21 -4.49
N GLU A 282 15.65 -0.33 -5.01
CA GLU A 282 14.32 0.28 -4.93
C GLU A 282 13.90 0.55 -3.47
N ALA A 283 14.14 -0.41 -2.57
CA ALA A 283 13.86 -0.21 -1.15
C ALA A 283 14.68 0.96 -0.58
N GLY A 284 15.99 1.01 -0.83
CA GLY A 284 16.85 2.09 -0.34
C GLY A 284 16.51 3.46 -0.92
N LEU A 285 16.12 3.52 -2.20
CA LEU A 285 15.66 4.73 -2.89
C LEU A 285 14.32 5.21 -2.32
N THR A 286 13.38 4.30 -2.07
CA THR A 286 12.09 4.62 -1.42
C THR A 286 12.32 5.21 -0.04
N TRP A 287 13.14 4.56 0.80
CA TRP A 287 13.52 5.09 2.11
C TRP A 287 14.26 6.44 2.05
N PHE A 288 15.00 6.70 0.96
CA PHE A 288 15.70 7.96 0.76
C PHE A 288 14.73 9.12 0.52
N ARG A 289 13.64 8.89 -0.22
CA ARG A 289 12.52 9.86 -0.37
C ARG A 289 11.67 9.95 0.89
N ASP A 290 11.26 8.82 1.44
CA ASP A 290 10.27 8.78 2.51
C ASP A 290 10.82 9.37 3.83
N GLY A 291 12.15 9.46 3.96
CA GLY A 291 12.79 10.22 5.03
C GLY A 291 12.64 11.74 4.94
N LEU A 292 12.23 12.30 3.79
CA LEU A 292 12.01 13.74 3.62
C LEU A 292 10.60 14.13 4.07
N PRO A 293 10.39 15.32 4.65
CA PRO A 293 9.04 15.84 4.86
C PRO A 293 8.34 16.16 3.53
N ILE A 294 7.01 16.24 3.56
CA ILE A 294 6.17 16.38 2.37
C ILE A 294 6.60 17.55 1.45
N PRO A 295 6.82 18.79 1.95
CA PRO A 295 7.22 19.91 1.08
C PRO A 295 8.53 19.65 0.34
N GLU A 296 9.51 19.06 1.02
CA GLU A 296 10.81 18.67 0.47
C GLU A 296 10.66 17.59 -0.61
N ARG A 297 9.82 16.56 -0.41
CA ARG A 297 9.56 15.53 -1.45
C ARG A 297 9.04 16.15 -2.75
N VAL A 298 8.15 17.12 -2.64
CA VAL A 298 7.55 17.81 -3.79
C VAL A 298 8.56 18.68 -4.50
N ILE A 299 9.34 19.49 -3.78
CA ILE A 299 10.42 20.30 -4.37
C ILE A 299 11.47 19.39 -5.03
N PHE A 300 11.82 18.28 -4.39
CA PHE A 300 12.83 17.35 -4.91
C PHE A 300 12.41 16.73 -6.24
N SER A 301 11.15 16.31 -6.36
CA SER A 301 10.58 15.80 -7.60
C SER A 301 10.41 16.89 -8.66
N THR A 302 10.12 18.12 -8.24
CA THR A 302 10.04 19.29 -9.12
C THR A 302 11.38 19.57 -9.79
N VAL A 303 12.47 19.59 -9.02
CA VAL A 303 13.82 19.81 -9.56
C VAL A 303 14.25 18.67 -10.49
N ALA A 304 13.91 17.42 -10.14
CA ALA A 304 14.20 16.28 -11.00
C ALA A 304 13.56 16.41 -12.39
N GLU A 305 12.29 16.86 -12.45
CA GLU A 305 11.57 17.10 -13.70
C GLU A 305 12.16 18.27 -14.49
N MET A 306 12.45 19.39 -13.83
CA MET A 306 13.12 20.55 -14.45
C MET A 306 14.46 20.15 -15.09
N GLN A 307 15.25 19.35 -14.39
CA GLN A 307 16.54 18.87 -14.88
C GLN A 307 16.37 17.92 -16.08
N GLN A 308 15.34 17.07 -16.09
CA GLN A 308 15.03 16.16 -17.19
C GLN A 308 14.57 16.90 -18.46
N GLU A 309 13.82 17.99 -18.30
CA GLU A 309 13.33 18.82 -19.41
C GLU A 309 14.43 19.74 -20.00
N LYS A 310 15.40 20.19 -19.19
CA LYS A 310 16.61 20.90 -19.68
C LYS A 310 17.46 20.03 -20.60
N CYS A 311 17.53 18.72 -20.37
CA CYS A 311 18.18 17.80 -21.31
C CYS A 311 17.44 17.67 -22.65
N LYS A 312 16.18 18.12 -22.74
CA LYS A 312 15.32 18.02 -23.93
C LYS A 312 15.06 19.37 -24.62
N SER A 313 15.15 20.50 -23.92
CA SER A 313 14.89 21.84 -24.46
C SER A 313 15.75 22.91 -23.77
N SER A 314 16.14 23.97 -24.49
CA SER A 314 16.97 25.07 -23.98
C SER A 314 16.20 26.14 -23.19
N VAL A 315 14.92 25.96 -22.89
CA VAL A 315 13.98 27.08 -22.60
C VAL A 315 13.42 27.10 -21.17
N LEU A 316 13.74 26.16 -20.28
CA LEU A 316 13.25 26.24 -18.89
C LEU A 316 14.11 27.18 -18.02
N GLN A 317 13.69 28.44 -18.01
CA GLN A 317 14.03 29.45 -17.00
C GLN A 317 12.95 29.47 -15.90
N GLY A 318 13.36 29.43 -14.63
CA GLY A 318 12.47 29.57 -13.47
C GLY A 318 12.98 28.84 -12.23
N THR A 319 12.43 29.20 -11.06
CA THR A 319 12.65 28.51 -9.78
C THR A 319 11.73 27.28 -9.64
N PRO A 320 12.04 26.32 -8.76
CA PRO A 320 11.14 25.18 -8.48
C PRO A 320 9.72 25.62 -8.11
N LEU A 321 9.60 26.67 -7.31
CA LEU A 321 8.31 27.25 -6.91
C LEU A 321 7.52 27.81 -8.09
N ALA A 322 8.17 28.41 -9.08
CA ALA A 322 7.50 28.92 -10.28
C ALA A 322 6.91 27.78 -11.13
N LEU A 323 7.56 26.61 -11.17
CA LEU A 323 6.99 25.44 -11.84
C LEU A 323 5.78 24.89 -11.08
N LEU A 324 5.86 24.79 -9.75
CA LEU A 324 4.73 24.38 -8.91
C LEU A 324 3.51 25.30 -9.06
N GLN A 325 3.73 26.61 -9.15
CA GLN A 325 2.65 27.58 -9.41
C GLN A 325 1.97 27.38 -10.77
N LYS A 326 2.71 26.96 -11.80
CA LYS A 326 2.12 26.58 -13.10
C LYS A 326 1.21 25.36 -12.98
N HIS A 327 1.52 24.46 -12.05
CA HIS A 327 0.65 23.33 -11.68
C HIS A 327 -0.48 23.69 -10.71
N GLY A 328 -0.64 24.96 -10.31
CA GLY A 328 -1.75 25.39 -9.44
C GLY A 328 -1.49 25.30 -7.94
N VAL A 329 -0.25 24.98 -7.56
CA VAL A 329 0.20 24.97 -6.16
C VAL A 329 0.45 26.40 -5.69
N ILE A 330 0.01 26.72 -4.48
CA ILE A 330 0.34 27.97 -3.80
C ILE A 330 1.68 27.77 -3.05
N ALA A 331 2.62 28.68 -3.29
CA ALA A 331 3.93 28.66 -2.65
C ALA A 331 3.80 29.09 -1.18
N SER A 332 3.59 28.11 -0.29
CA SER A 332 3.55 28.33 1.16
C SER A 332 4.95 28.60 1.73
N GLU A 333 5.02 29.11 2.96
CA GLU A 333 6.29 29.27 3.68
C GLU A 333 7.03 27.93 3.83
N ALA A 334 6.30 26.83 4.02
CA ALA A 334 6.86 25.49 4.11
C ALA A 334 7.60 25.08 2.82
N LEU A 335 7.07 25.41 1.64
CA LEU A 335 7.71 25.12 0.37
C LEU A 335 8.98 25.98 0.13
N HIS A 336 8.98 27.24 0.58
CA HIS A 336 10.19 28.07 0.53
C HIS A 336 11.29 27.52 1.44
N LYS A 337 10.94 27.11 2.66
CA LYS A 337 11.89 26.49 3.59
C LYS A 337 12.43 25.17 3.03
N ALA A 338 11.59 24.37 2.40
CA ALA A 338 11.98 23.09 1.80
C ALA A 338 13.04 23.26 0.71
N GLU A 339 12.92 24.28 -0.14
CA GLU A 339 13.92 24.60 -1.16
C GLU A 339 15.28 24.92 -0.54
N THR A 340 15.32 25.78 0.47
CA THR A 340 16.55 26.14 1.20
C THR A 340 17.15 24.93 1.91
N ARG A 341 16.32 24.15 2.62
CA ARG A 341 16.75 22.95 3.33
C ARG A 341 17.37 21.93 2.40
N LEU A 342 16.76 21.62 1.26
CA LEU A 342 17.32 20.63 0.34
C LEU A 342 18.70 21.02 -0.22
N LEU A 343 18.97 22.32 -0.37
CA LEU A 343 20.30 22.85 -0.72
C LEU A 343 21.29 22.70 0.43
N GLU A 344 20.91 23.17 1.62
CA GLU A 344 21.73 23.01 2.84
C GLU A 344 22.04 21.52 3.07
N TRP A 345 21.06 20.66 2.79
CA TRP A 345 21.14 19.22 2.97
C TRP A 345 21.92 18.51 1.89
N ASN A 346 22.43 19.19 0.86
CA ASN A 346 23.12 18.61 -0.29
C ASN A 346 22.28 17.56 -1.06
N PHE A 347 20.96 17.57 -0.92
CA PHE A 347 20.06 16.82 -1.82
C PHE A 347 19.96 17.51 -3.18
N LEU A 348 20.05 18.84 -3.14
CA LEU A 348 20.16 19.70 -4.30
C LEU A 348 21.49 20.44 -4.29
N ALA A 349 21.97 20.79 -5.48
CA ALA A 349 23.07 21.72 -5.67
C ALA A 349 22.64 22.82 -6.65
N ILE A 350 23.31 23.98 -6.56
CA ILE A 350 23.19 25.05 -7.56
C ILE A 350 24.39 24.94 -8.48
N PHE A 351 24.13 24.82 -9.77
CA PHE A 351 25.15 24.95 -10.81
C PHE A 351 25.03 26.31 -11.47
N ASP A 352 26.10 27.10 -11.39
CA ASP A 352 26.27 28.34 -12.14
C ASP A 352 26.94 28.00 -13.48
N ASP A 353 26.18 28.02 -14.58
CA ASP A 353 26.79 27.98 -15.91
C ASP A 353 27.38 29.36 -16.20
N ALA A 354 28.71 29.47 -16.17
CA ALA A 354 29.45 30.70 -16.47
C ALA A 354 29.11 31.32 -17.85
N ARG A 355 28.41 30.60 -18.72
CA ARG A 355 27.90 31.09 -20.01
C ARG A 355 26.55 31.79 -19.93
N MET A 356 25.83 31.72 -18.81
CA MET A 356 24.50 32.28 -18.64
C MET A 356 24.42 33.23 -17.45
N LEU A 357 24.51 34.53 -17.73
CA LEU A 357 24.12 35.58 -16.80
C LEU A 357 22.61 35.43 -16.50
N GLN A 358 22.26 35.09 -15.25
CA GLN A 358 20.92 35.21 -14.62
C GLN A 358 20.01 33.96 -14.41
N ALA A 359 20.51 32.73 -14.37
CA ALA A 359 19.67 31.64 -13.83
C ALA A 359 20.47 30.54 -13.10
N SER A 360 20.44 30.57 -11.76
CA SER A 360 20.88 29.47 -10.92
C SER A 360 20.13 28.19 -11.29
N SER A 361 20.85 27.14 -11.67
CA SER A 361 20.23 25.87 -12.05
C SER A 361 20.29 24.87 -10.90
N TYR A 362 19.14 24.56 -10.32
CA TYR A 362 18.99 23.51 -9.32
C TYR A 362 19.21 22.16 -9.99
N VAL A 363 20.01 21.31 -9.37
CA VAL A 363 20.25 19.93 -9.79
C VAL A 363 20.09 19.00 -8.61
N VAL A 364 19.51 17.82 -8.85
CA VAL A 364 19.52 16.73 -7.87
C VAL A 364 20.94 16.19 -7.77
N THR A 365 21.52 16.19 -6.57
CA THR A 365 22.93 15.86 -6.35
C THR A 365 23.27 14.43 -6.80
N VAL A 366 22.41 13.46 -6.48
CA VAL A 366 22.62 12.05 -6.87
C VAL A 366 21.80 11.74 -8.13
N GLU A 367 22.48 11.64 -9.27
CA GLU A 367 21.85 11.43 -10.58
C GLU A 367 21.04 10.11 -10.66
N LEU A 368 21.45 9.04 -9.97
CA LEU A 368 20.66 7.81 -9.87
C LEU A 368 19.30 8.06 -9.20
N VAL A 369 19.27 8.87 -8.14
CA VAL A 369 18.03 9.26 -7.44
C VAL A 369 17.16 10.11 -8.34
N ARG A 370 17.72 11.06 -9.09
CA ARG A 370 16.97 11.86 -10.07
C ARG A 370 16.25 10.97 -11.09
N ARG A 371 16.95 9.99 -11.66
CA ARG A 371 16.37 9.04 -12.64
C ARG A 371 15.26 8.19 -12.02
N TRP A 372 15.45 7.78 -10.77
CA TRP A 372 14.42 7.05 -10.03
C TRP A 372 13.18 7.91 -9.74
N LEU A 373 13.35 9.16 -9.30
CA LEU A 373 12.24 10.11 -9.06
C LEU A 373 11.36 10.26 -10.31
N ILE A 374 11.96 10.47 -11.48
CA ILE A 374 11.22 10.57 -12.75
C ILE A 374 10.44 9.29 -13.06
N LYS A 375 11.00 8.12 -12.74
CA LYS A 375 10.40 6.82 -13.06
C LYS A 375 9.31 6.40 -12.08
N ARG A 376 9.44 6.72 -10.79
CA ARG A 376 8.60 6.19 -9.70
C ARG A 376 7.78 7.25 -8.96
N CYS A 377 8.25 8.50 -8.94
CA CYS A 377 7.68 9.62 -8.17
C CYS A 377 7.40 10.83 -9.09
N PRO A 378 6.51 10.69 -10.10
CA PRO A 378 6.22 11.78 -11.02
C PRO A 378 5.61 12.97 -10.28
N LEU A 379 6.06 14.19 -10.60
CA LEU A 379 5.66 15.43 -9.91
C LEU A 379 4.14 15.58 -9.74
N ARG A 380 3.37 15.27 -10.78
CA ARG A 380 1.89 15.34 -10.72
C ARG A 380 1.30 14.52 -9.59
N ARG A 381 1.89 13.37 -9.24
CA ARG A 381 1.46 12.54 -8.11
C ARG A 381 1.94 13.16 -6.80
N GLU A 382 3.18 13.61 -6.75
CA GLU A 382 3.80 14.17 -5.55
C GLU A 382 3.09 15.43 -5.07
N ILE A 383 2.60 16.28 -5.98
CA ILE A 383 1.85 17.50 -5.63
C ILE A 383 0.68 17.20 -4.67
N TRP A 384 -0.02 16.07 -4.85
CA TRP A 384 -1.15 15.68 -4.00
C TRP A 384 -0.79 15.41 -2.56
N GLU A 385 0.47 15.09 -2.25
CA GLU A 385 0.92 14.90 -0.86
C GLU A 385 0.78 16.20 -0.05
N LEU A 386 0.83 17.38 -0.68
CA LEU A 386 0.67 18.67 0.00
C LEU A 386 -0.68 18.83 0.71
N GLU A 387 -1.68 18.07 0.30
CA GLU A 387 -3.00 18.09 0.96
C GLU A 387 -2.95 17.53 2.39
N LYS A 388 -2.00 16.63 2.68
CA LYS A 388 -1.83 16.03 4.00
C LYS A 388 -1.08 16.94 4.98
N LEU A 389 -0.65 18.13 4.56
CA LEU A 389 -0.08 19.12 5.47
C LEU A 389 -1.14 19.55 6.48
N ASP A 390 -0.77 19.52 7.76
CA ASP A 390 -1.63 19.87 8.89
C ASP A 390 -2.94 19.05 8.96
N GLU A 391 -2.93 17.82 8.44
CA GLU A 391 -4.10 16.94 8.32
C GLU A 391 -4.85 16.76 9.65
N SER A 392 -4.15 16.64 10.77
CA SER A 392 -4.80 16.50 12.09
C SER A 392 -5.65 17.70 12.50
N LEU A 393 -5.25 18.91 12.09
CA LEU A 393 -6.00 20.14 12.34
C LEU A 393 -7.11 20.33 11.30
N VAL A 394 -6.80 20.03 10.03
CA VAL A 394 -7.66 20.34 8.89
C VAL A 394 -8.77 19.32 8.68
N HIS A 395 -8.50 18.03 8.91
CA HIS A 395 -9.43 16.93 8.61
C HIS A 395 -10.77 17.08 9.34
N SER A 396 -10.74 17.46 10.62
CA SER A 396 -11.97 17.66 11.41
C SER A 396 -12.84 18.81 10.89
N ILE A 397 -12.22 19.93 10.51
CA ILE A 397 -12.89 21.13 9.97
C ILE A 397 -13.47 20.80 8.58
N TYR A 398 -12.70 20.10 7.75
CA TYR A 398 -13.14 19.67 6.42
C TYR A 398 -14.34 18.73 6.50
N GLU A 399 -14.28 17.67 7.32
CA GLU A 399 -15.41 16.76 7.55
C GLU A 399 -16.67 17.47 8.05
N GLN A 400 -16.49 18.46 8.94
CA GLN A 400 -17.60 19.29 9.39
C GLN A 400 -18.18 20.13 8.25
N ALA A 401 -17.33 20.71 7.39
CA ALA A 401 -17.76 21.50 6.24
C ALA A 401 -18.61 20.67 5.27
N ILE A 402 -18.20 19.43 4.98
CA ILE A 402 -18.95 18.50 4.11
C ILE A 402 -20.31 18.15 4.73
N LYS A 403 -20.37 17.87 6.04
CA LYS A 403 -21.64 17.61 6.74
C LYS A 403 -22.59 18.80 6.68
N GLN A 404 -22.09 20.02 6.89
CA GLN A 404 -22.92 21.23 6.80
C GLN A 404 -23.44 21.43 5.37
N ARG A 405 -22.62 21.18 4.35
CA ARG A 405 -23.05 21.21 2.95
C ARG A 405 -24.15 20.19 2.67
N GLN A 406 -24.03 18.95 3.15
CA GLN A 406 -25.05 17.90 2.99
C GLN A 406 -26.38 18.24 3.67
N ILE A 407 -26.34 18.96 4.79
CA ILE A 407 -27.55 19.40 5.52
C ILE A 407 -28.17 20.65 4.88
N GLY A 408 -27.49 21.30 3.92
CA GLY A 408 -27.96 22.49 3.20
C GLY A 408 -27.55 23.82 3.83
N GLU A 409 -26.68 23.80 4.86
CA GLU A 409 -26.16 24.99 5.53
C GLU A 409 -24.94 25.57 4.78
N PHE A 410 -25.20 26.15 3.60
CA PHE A 410 -24.16 26.57 2.65
C PHE A 410 -23.23 27.67 3.18
N LEU A 411 -23.73 28.61 4.00
CA LEU A 411 -22.90 29.69 4.55
C LEU A 411 -21.86 29.15 5.54
N THR A 412 -22.27 28.25 6.43
CA THR A 412 -21.36 27.62 7.39
C THR A 412 -20.37 26.69 6.69
N ALA A 413 -20.80 25.95 5.68
CA ALA A 413 -19.89 25.13 4.86
C ALA A 413 -18.83 26.00 4.15
N LEU A 414 -19.21 27.17 3.64
CA LEU A 414 -18.31 28.12 2.99
C LEU A 414 -17.25 28.65 3.95
N GLU A 415 -17.66 29.10 5.15
CA GLU A 415 -16.74 29.58 6.19
C GLU A 415 -15.73 28.48 6.59
N LEU A 416 -16.20 27.25 6.79
CA LEU A 416 -15.35 26.12 7.17
C LEU A 416 -14.38 25.72 6.04
N LEU A 417 -14.82 25.70 4.78
CA LEU A 417 -13.94 25.41 3.64
C LEU A 417 -12.90 26.51 3.42
N GLN A 418 -13.26 27.78 3.61
CA GLN A 418 -12.29 28.89 3.60
C GLN A 418 -11.29 28.77 4.75
N GLN A 419 -11.74 28.36 5.94
CA GLN A 419 -10.86 28.10 7.08
C GLN A 419 -9.87 26.97 6.77
N VAL A 420 -10.33 25.88 6.14
CA VAL A 420 -9.46 24.79 5.66
C VAL A 420 -8.37 25.33 4.73
N LEU A 421 -8.73 26.12 3.71
CA LEU A 421 -7.77 26.68 2.76
C LEU A 421 -6.90 27.79 3.35
N THR A 422 -7.30 28.40 4.46
CA THR A 422 -6.47 29.36 5.21
C THR A 422 -5.35 28.62 5.95
N ILE A 423 -5.67 27.45 6.53
CA ILE A 423 -4.70 26.61 7.26
C ILE A 423 -3.78 25.90 6.27
N ASN A 424 -4.37 25.18 5.30
CA ASN A 424 -3.64 24.53 4.22
C ASN A 424 -4.14 25.03 2.85
N PRO A 425 -3.47 26.03 2.25
CA PRO A 425 -3.83 26.56 0.94
C PRO A 425 -3.79 25.52 -0.17
N ASN A 426 -3.06 24.42 0.00
CA ASN A 426 -2.90 23.32 -0.95
C ASN A 426 -3.74 22.09 -0.59
N HIS A 427 -4.82 22.25 0.20
CA HIS A 427 -5.82 21.21 0.38
C HIS A 427 -6.76 21.15 -0.85
N PHE A 428 -6.47 20.26 -1.79
CA PHE A 428 -7.11 20.27 -3.10
C PHE A 428 -8.58 19.86 -3.07
N HIS A 429 -8.99 18.92 -2.22
CA HIS A 429 -10.40 18.56 -2.08
C HIS A 429 -11.24 19.73 -1.56
N ALA A 430 -10.78 20.45 -0.53
CA ALA A 430 -11.44 21.66 -0.07
C ALA A 430 -11.49 22.77 -1.13
N LEU A 431 -10.46 22.89 -1.96
CA LEU A 431 -10.46 23.80 -3.12
C LEU A 431 -11.56 23.42 -4.12
N PHE A 432 -11.72 22.14 -4.43
CA PHE A 432 -12.76 21.67 -5.36
C PHE A 432 -14.16 21.87 -4.79
N GLU A 433 -14.37 21.51 -3.52
CA GLU A 433 -15.65 21.68 -2.83
C GLU A 433 -16.03 23.15 -2.69
N LEU A 434 -15.06 24.03 -2.42
CA LEU A 434 -15.30 25.47 -2.35
C LEU A 434 -15.65 26.04 -3.73
N ALA A 435 -14.99 25.58 -4.80
CA ALA A 435 -15.31 26.00 -6.17
C ALA A 435 -16.74 25.63 -6.57
N GLU A 436 -17.17 24.40 -6.26
CA GLU A 436 -18.55 23.94 -6.49
C GLU A 436 -19.55 24.72 -5.64
N LEU A 437 -19.24 24.95 -4.36
CA LEU A 437 -20.12 25.70 -3.47
C LEU A 437 -20.32 27.15 -3.95
N TYR A 438 -19.27 27.83 -4.43
CA TYR A 438 -19.39 29.16 -5.05
C TYR A 438 -20.23 29.14 -6.33
N PHE A 439 -20.14 28.06 -7.11
CA PHE A 439 -20.98 27.85 -8.28
C PHE A 439 -22.46 27.65 -7.89
N ASP A 440 -22.73 26.82 -6.88
CA ASP A 440 -24.06 26.50 -6.36
C ASP A 440 -24.79 27.75 -5.82
N ILE A 441 -24.08 28.62 -5.11
CA ILE A 441 -24.65 29.89 -4.58
C ILE A 441 -24.76 31.00 -5.63
N GLY A 442 -24.25 30.79 -6.85
CA GLY A 442 -24.36 31.73 -7.97
C GLY A 442 -23.30 32.84 -8.02
N ASP A 443 -22.23 32.74 -7.22
CA ASP A 443 -21.05 33.61 -7.36
C ASP A 443 -20.06 32.99 -8.35
N TYR A 444 -20.40 33.11 -9.63
CA TYR A 444 -19.62 32.53 -10.71
C TYR A 444 -18.23 33.17 -10.86
N SER A 445 -18.00 34.35 -10.28
CA SER A 445 -16.71 35.03 -10.34
C SER A 445 -15.65 34.28 -9.54
N GLN A 446 -15.97 33.97 -8.28
CA GLN A 446 -15.13 33.18 -7.39
C GLN A 446 -15.02 31.73 -7.86
N ALA A 447 -16.13 31.15 -8.35
CA ALA A 447 -16.12 29.81 -8.91
C ALA A 447 -15.10 29.68 -10.07
N VAL A 448 -15.10 30.61 -11.03
CA VAL A 448 -14.14 30.59 -12.16
C VAL A 448 -12.69 30.69 -11.67
N GLU A 449 -12.40 31.54 -10.69
CA GLU A 449 -11.05 31.68 -10.13
C GLU A 449 -10.56 30.37 -9.51
N LEU A 450 -11.39 29.78 -8.64
CA LEU A 450 -11.06 28.54 -7.94
C LEU A 450 -10.99 27.34 -8.90
N TYR A 451 -11.92 27.21 -9.85
CA TYR A 451 -11.83 26.16 -10.88
C TYR A 451 -10.64 26.35 -11.81
N THR A 452 -10.21 27.59 -12.09
CA THR A 452 -9.01 27.85 -12.90
C THR A 452 -7.76 27.31 -12.19
N ARG A 453 -7.68 27.51 -10.88
CA ARG A 453 -6.63 26.93 -10.05
C ARG A 453 -6.75 25.41 -9.98
N ALA A 454 -7.95 24.89 -9.72
CA ALA A 454 -8.23 23.46 -9.64
C ALA A 454 -7.88 22.71 -10.94
N HIS A 455 -8.13 23.32 -12.09
CA HIS A 455 -7.80 22.78 -13.40
C HIS A 455 -6.29 22.66 -13.65
N LYS A 456 -5.45 23.50 -13.04
CA LYS A 456 -3.99 23.34 -13.13
C LYS A 456 -3.49 22.11 -12.36
N ILE A 457 -4.16 21.79 -11.24
CA ILE A 457 -3.84 20.63 -10.37
C ILE A 457 -4.35 19.34 -10.99
N ASP A 458 -5.65 19.30 -11.30
CA ASP A 458 -6.30 18.17 -11.94
C ASP A 458 -7.10 18.66 -13.16
N PRO A 459 -6.46 18.70 -14.34
CA PRO A 459 -7.10 19.13 -15.55
C PRO A 459 -8.29 18.24 -15.92
N VAL A 460 -8.21 16.93 -15.68
CA VAL A 460 -9.23 15.96 -16.11
C VAL A 460 -10.50 16.15 -15.29
N ARG A 461 -10.38 16.25 -13.96
CA ARG A 461 -11.53 16.44 -13.06
C ARG A 461 -12.22 17.79 -13.23
N ASN A 462 -11.46 18.88 -13.43
CA ASN A 462 -12.00 20.24 -13.31
C ASN A 462 -12.24 20.95 -14.65
N HIS A 463 -11.93 20.32 -15.79
CA HIS A 463 -12.10 20.95 -17.10
C HIS A 463 -13.55 21.38 -17.37
N GLU A 464 -14.50 20.46 -17.22
CA GLU A 464 -15.90 20.73 -17.52
C GLU A 464 -16.52 21.75 -16.56
N ALA A 465 -16.25 21.59 -15.26
CA ALA A 465 -16.74 22.51 -14.23
C ALA A 465 -16.21 23.95 -14.44
N LEU A 466 -14.94 24.10 -14.87
CA LEU A 466 -14.38 25.40 -15.24
C LEU A 466 -15.09 26.01 -16.44
N GLU A 467 -15.36 25.24 -17.49
CA GLU A 467 -16.08 25.73 -18.67
C GLU A 467 -17.52 26.12 -18.33
N ARG A 468 -18.21 25.33 -17.50
CA ARG A 468 -19.55 25.62 -16.97
C ARG A 468 -19.57 26.93 -16.16
N ALA A 469 -18.58 27.13 -15.28
CA ALA A 469 -18.42 28.35 -14.49
C ALA A 469 -18.17 29.57 -15.38
N LYS A 470 -17.28 29.47 -16.38
CA LYS A 470 -17.00 30.56 -17.33
C LYS A 470 -18.23 30.95 -18.14
N GLN A 471 -18.99 29.97 -18.62
CA GLN A 471 -20.24 30.21 -19.36
C GLN A 471 -21.30 30.89 -18.48
N SER A 472 -21.45 30.43 -17.24
CA SER A 472 -22.41 31.00 -16.27
C SER A 472 -22.03 32.43 -15.90
N TYR A 473 -20.74 32.70 -15.65
CA TYR A 473 -20.22 34.05 -15.42
C TYR A 473 -20.44 34.98 -16.62
N ALA A 474 -20.18 34.50 -17.84
CA ALA A 474 -20.43 35.25 -19.07
C ALA A 474 -21.93 35.54 -19.31
N ASN A 475 -22.81 34.62 -18.93
CA ASN A 475 -24.26 34.78 -19.03
C ASN A 475 -24.82 35.73 -17.96
N GLN A 476 -24.26 35.73 -16.75
CA GLN A 476 -24.60 36.69 -15.69
C GLN A 476 -24.22 38.13 -16.10
N GLY A 477 -23.05 38.30 -16.75
CA GLY A 477 -22.65 39.56 -17.36
C GLY A 477 -23.54 40.02 -18.53
N LYS A 478 -24.14 39.07 -19.27
CA LYS A 478 -25.16 39.37 -20.31
C LYS A 478 -26.53 39.68 -19.69
N GLN A 479 -26.93 39.03 -18.59
CA GLN A 479 -28.18 39.32 -17.89
C GLN A 479 -28.21 40.73 -17.29
N TYR A 480 -27.09 41.27 -16.78
CA TYR A 480 -27.02 42.67 -16.33
C TYR A 480 -27.24 43.70 -17.46
N ASN A 481 -26.91 43.35 -18.70
CA ASN A 481 -27.23 44.16 -19.88
C ASN A 481 -28.62 43.89 -20.47
N THR A 482 -29.28 42.79 -20.07
CA THR A 482 -30.57 42.34 -20.63
C THR A 482 -31.73 42.51 -19.63
N PHE A 483 -31.47 42.84 -18.36
CA PHE A 483 -32.46 43.13 -17.31
C PHE A 483 -33.19 44.50 -17.45
N ARG A 484 -33.21 45.05 -18.68
CA ARG A 484 -34.09 46.17 -19.08
C ARG A 484 -35.25 45.74 -19.98
N GLY A 485 -35.39 44.45 -20.30
CA GLY A 485 -36.49 44.00 -21.14
C GLY A 485 -36.78 42.52 -20.99
N ALA A 486 -37.68 42.18 -20.06
CA ALA A 486 -38.73 41.16 -20.23
C ALA A 486 -39.22 40.67 -18.86
N ILE A 487 -40.30 41.27 -18.38
CA ILE A 487 -41.21 40.65 -17.41
C ILE A 487 -42.34 40.04 -18.24
N GLY A 488 -42.62 38.75 -18.05
CA GLY A 488 -43.72 38.07 -18.72
C GLY A 488 -43.89 36.64 -18.24
N ASN A 489 -44.76 36.48 -17.24
CA ASN A 489 -45.30 35.27 -16.63
C ASN A 489 -45.52 34.07 -17.58
N VAL A 490 -45.51 32.84 -17.03
CA VAL A 490 -46.72 32.03 -16.75
C VAL A 490 -46.31 30.79 -15.92
N ARG A 491 -47.06 30.56 -14.84
CA ARG A 491 -47.15 29.29 -14.09
C ARG A 491 -48.15 28.40 -14.80
N GLU A 492 -47.96 27.08 -14.77
CA GLU A 492 -49.11 26.18 -14.63
C GLU A 492 -48.74 24.84 -13.99
N SER A 493 -49.68 24.37 -13.18
CA SER A 493 -49.69 23.18 -12.34
C SER A 493 -50.39 22.01 -13.03
N SER A 494 -50.00 20.76 -12.74
CA SER A 494 -50.95 19.64 -12.82
C SER A 494 -50.57 18.45 -11.91
N THR A 495 -51.61 17.85 -11.36
CA THR A 495 -51.66 16.72 -10.41
C THR A 495 -51.80 15.37 -11.14
N GLY A 496 -51.23 14.27 -10.59
CA GLY A 496 -51.77 12.91 -10.81
C GLY A 496 -50.73 11.78 -10.99
N TYR A 497 -50.82 10.77 -10.11
CA TYR A 497 -49.93 9.61 -9.92
C TYR A 497 -48.56 9.96 -9.32
N ASN A 498 -48.31 9.51 -8.08
CA ASN A 498 -47.00 9.56 -7.44
C ASN A 498 -46.07 8.59 -8.18
N ILE A 499 -45.50 9.05 -9.29
CA ILE A 499 -44.37 8.39 -9.93
C ILE A 499 -43.20 8.54 -8.95
N PRO A 500 -42.59 7.41 -8.49
CA PRO A 500 -41.42 7.47 -7.62
C PRO A 500 -40.35 8.34 -8.28
N ARG A 501 -39.93 9.41 -7.60
CA ARG A 501 -38.92 10.33 -8.11
C ARG A 501 -37.54 9.79 -7.76
N LEU A 502 -36.60 9.88 -8.69
CA LEU A 502 -35.21 9.52 -8.46
C LEU A 502 -34.61 10.41 -7.36
N ASP A 503 -34.06 9.77 -6.32
CA ASP A 503 -33.26 10.40 -5.28
C ASP A 503 -31.80 10.32 -5.71
N LEU A 504 -31.24 11.43 -6.19
CA LEU A 504 -29.92 11.45 -6.84
C LEU A 504 -28.79 11.08 -5.88
N GLU A 505 -28.87 11.52 -4.63
CA GLU A 505 -27.84 11.24 -3.62
C GLU A 505 -27.84 9.75 -3.25
N LYS A 506 -29.02 9.16 -3.00
CA LYS A 506 -29.12 7.71 -2.76
C LYS A 506 -28.73 6.90 -3.98
N PHE A 507 -29.08 7.38 -5.18
CA PHE A 507 -28.70 6.75 -6.44
C PHE A 507 -27.18 6.72 -6.60
N TYR A 508 -26.48 7.82 -6.30
CA TYR A 508 -25.01 7.86 -6.33
C TYR A 508 -24.39 6.83 -5.38
N GLN A 509 -24.86 6.76 -4.13
CA GLN A 509 -24.35 5.82 -3.14
C GLN A 509 -24.59 4.35 -3.51
N ALA A 510 -25.69 4.05 -4.20
CA ALA A 510 -26.09 2.68 -4.55
C ALA A 510 -25.24 2.03 -5.66
N PHE A 511 -24.42 2.81 -6.38
CA PHE A 511 -23.63 2.34 -7.54
C PHE A 511 -22.12 2.26 -7.31
N ASN A 512 -21.66 2.31 -6.06
CA ASN A 512 -20.25 2.05 -5.75
C ASN A 512 -19.85 0.62 -6.19
N PRO A 513 -18.97 0.44 -7.19
CA PRO A 513 -18.63 -0.88 -7.74
C PRO A 513 -17.70 -1.71 -6.86
N ASN A 514 -17.13 -1.11 -5.81
CA ASN A 514 -16.08 -1.71 -4.97
C ASN A 514 -16.61 -2.45 -3.74
N ARG A 515 -17.92 -2.42 -3.47
CA ARG A 515 -18.53 -3.05 -2.28
C ARG A 515 -19.59 -4.08 -2.67
N PRO A 516 -19.60 -5.29 -2.07
CA PRO A 516 -20.70 -6.24 -2.24
C PRO A 516 -21.96 -5.78 -1.48
N LEU A 517 -23.12 -6.33 -1.83
CA LEU A 517 -24.36 -6.05 -1.09
C LEU A 517 -24.34 -6.75 0.28
N LEU A 518 -24.53 -5.98 1.35
CA LEU A 518 -24.69 -6.45 2.72
C LEU A 518 -26.16 -6.80 2.98
N ARG A 519 -26.44 -8.09 3.15
CA ARG A 519 -27.82 -8.55 3.41
C ARG A 519 -28.36 -8.07 4.76
N GLU A 520 -27.52 -7.70 5.71
CA GLU A 520 -27.95 -7.16 7.01
C GLU A 520 -28.57 -5.75 6.88
N ASN A 521 -28.27 -5.03 5.80
CA ASN A 521 -28.85 -3.72 5.51
C ASN A 521 -30.19 -3.87 4.76
N ALA A 522 -31.29 -3.45 5.39
CA ALA A 522 -32.64 -3.53 4.84
C ALA A 522 -32.80 -2.80 3.49
N LEU A 523 -32.03 -1.74 3.25
CA LEU A 523 -32.02 -1.03 1.96
C LEU A 523 -31.30 -1.86 0.88
N GLU A 524 -30.14 -2.42 1.20
CA GLU A 524 -29.34 -3.20 0.24
C GLU A 524 -29.99 -4.53 -0.13
N GLN A 525 -30.82 -5.10 0.74
CA GLN A 525 -31.67 -6.24 0.38
C GLN A 525 -32.58 -5.93 -0.82
N LYS A 526 -33.04 -4.68 -0.95
CA LYS A 526 -33.89 -4.23 -2.06
C LYS A 526 -33.11 -4.09 -3.37
N TYR A 527 -31.79 -3.98 -3.32
CA TYR A 527 -30.91 -3.89 -4.50
C TYR A 527 -30.59 -5.24 -5.13
N TYR A 528 -30.88 -6.34 -4.43
CA TYR A 528 -30.58 -7.69 -4.89
C TYR A 528 -31.51 -8.11 -6.04
N VAL A 529 -30.93 -8.68 -7.08
CA VAL A 529 -31.64 -9.27 -8.22
C VAL A 529 -31.25 -10.74 -8.32
N ASP A 530 -32.25 -11.63 -8.36
CA ASP A 530 -32.02 -13.07 -8.51
C ASP A 530 -31.74 -13.42 -9.97
N PHE A 531 -30.55 -13.97 -10.23
CA PHE A 531 -30.10 -14.40 -11.56
C PHE A 531 -30.20 -15.92 -11.77
N ALA A 532 -30.79 -16.67 -10.84
CA ALA A 532 -30.79 -18.14 -10.91
C ALA A 532 -31.41 -18.70 -12.20
N SER A 533 -32.37 -17.99 -12.79
CA SER A 533 -33.01 -18.37 -14.06
C SER A 533 -32.08 -18.32 -15.28
N VAL A 534 -30.98 -17.56 -15.20
CA VAL A 534 -30.02 -17.36 -16.30
C VAL A 534 -28.59 -17.80 -15.97
N ARG A 535 -28.30 -18.12 -14.70
CA ARG A 535 -27.00 -18.62 -14.21
C ARG A 535 -27.01 -20.11 -13.83
N GLY A 536 -28.08 -20.84 -14.18
CA GLY A 536 -28.12 -22.30 -14.00
C GLY A 536 -28.39 -22.76 -12.56
N GLY A 537 -28.94 -21.91 -11.70
CA GLY A 537 -29.43 -22.30 -10.37
C GLY A 537 -29.09 -21.33 -9.24
N LYS A 538 -29.54 -21.70 -8.04
CA LYS A 538 -29.37 -20.91 -6.80
C LYS A 538 -28.17 -21.42 -6.01
N ILE A 539 -27.01 -20.77 -6.20
CA ILE A 539 -25.73 -21.24 -5.64
C ILE A 539 -25.73 -21.18 -4.11
N ALA A 540 -26.15 -20.06 -3.51
CA ALA A 540 -26.23 -19.94 -2.05
C ALA A 540 -27.10 -21.05 -1.44
N GLU A 541 -28.32 -21.27 -1.97
CA GLU A 541 -29.20 -22.35 -1.50
C GLU A 541 -28.57 -23.74 -1.69
N SER A 542 -27.84 -23.97 -2.78
CA SER A 542 -27.16 -25.24 -3.01
C SER A 542 -26.05 -25.50 -1.99
N LEU A 543 -25.22 -24.49 -1.70
CA LEU A 543 -24.14 -24.59 -0.70
C LEU A 543 -24.74 -24.77 0.71
N ALA A 544 -25.81 -24.04 1.02
CA ALA A 544 -26.56 -24.17 2.27
C ALA A 544 -27.16 -25.57 2.42
N ARG A 545 -27.73 -26.16 1.37
CA ARG A 545 -28.29 -27.53 1.41
C ARG A 545 -27.25 -28.59 1.76
N THR A 546 -26.01 -28.46 1.26
CA THR A 546 -24.93 -29.38 1.63
C THR A 546 -24.68 -29.36 3.13
N ILE A 547 -24.58 -28.17 3.71
CA ILE A 547 -24.32 -27.96 5.15
C ILE A 547 -25.54 -28.36 5.99
N THR A 548 -26.74 -27.98 5.57
CA THR A 548 -27.93 -28.03 6.43
C THR A 548 -28.71 -29.34 6.33
N ARG A 549 -28.63 -30.04 5.19
CA ARG A 549 -29.45 -31.23 4.90
C ARG A 549 -28.63 -32.47 4.55
N ILE A 550 -27.58 -32.31 3.74
CA ILE A 550 -26.80 -33.47 3.25
C ILE A 550 -25.82 -33.95 4.31
N SER A 551 -25.10 -33.03 4.94
CA SER A 551 -24.07 -33.34 5.93
C SER A 551 -24.13 -32.39 7.14
N PRO A 552 -25.23 -32.37 7.92
CA PRO A 552 -25.38 -31.44 9.05
C PRO A 552 -24.47 -31.74 10.24
N GLU A 553 -24.03 -32.99 10.40
CA GLU A 553 -23.25 -33.43 11.56
C GLU A 553 -21.77 -33.68 11.24
N ALA A 554 -21.41 -33.71 9.95
CA ALA A 554 -20.03 -33.94 9.51
C ALA A 554 -19.48 -32.73 8.75
N PRO A 555 -18.21 -32.34 9.00
CA PRO A 555 -17.54 -31.24 8.29
C PRO A 555 -17.67 -31.36 6.77
N THR A 556 -17.77 -30.21 6.10
CA THR A 556 -17.89 -30.15 4.64
C THR A 556 -16.86 -29.16 4.11
N CYS A 557 -16.11 -29.51 3.07
CA CYS A 557 -15.29 -28.58 2.31
C CYS A 557 -15.99 -28.30 0.97
N GLN A 558 -16.41 -27.05 0.75
CA GLN A 558 -17.08 -26.64 -0.49
C GLN A 558 -16.30 -25.55 -1.20
N LEU A 559 -16.26 -25.61 -2.53
CA LEU A 559 -15.49 -24.69 -3.36
C LEU A 559 -16.42 -23.85 -4.24
N LEU A 560 -16.20 -22.54 -4.26
CA LEU A 560 -16.88 -21.57 -5.11
C LEU A 560 -15.86 -20.90 -6.03
N THR A 561 -16.17 -20.77 -7.31
CA THR A 561 -15.36 -20.02 -8.27
C THR A 561 -16.24 -19.16 -9.18
N GLY A 562 -15.62 -18.30 -9.99
CA GLY A 562 -16.30 -17.34 -10.85
C GLY A 562 -15.36 -16.18 -11.19
N HIS A 563 -15.72 -15.38 -12.19
CA HIS A 563 -14.98 -14.16 -12.54
C HIS A 563 -14.89 -13.17 -11.37
N ILE A 564 -13.76 -12.46 -11.25
CA ILE A 564 -13.59 -11.43 -10.22
C ILE A 564 -14.55 -10.27 -10.52
N GLY A 565 -15.49 -10.01 -9.61
CA GLY A 565 -16.53 -8.97 -9.77
C GLY A 565 -17.89 -9.46 -10.28
N CYS A 566 -18.06 -10.77 -10.54
CA CYS A 566 -19.34 -11.31 -11.03
C CYS A 566 -20.45 -11.45 -9.96
N GLY A 567 -20.14 -11.23 -8.68
CA GLY A 567 -21.11 -11.27 -7.57
C GLY A 567 -20.90 -12.38 -6.53
N LYS A 568 -19.75 -13.07 -6.52
CA LYS A 568 -19.44 -14.16 -5.56
C LYS A 568 -19.64 -13.74 -4.10
N SER A 569 -19.01 -12.63 -3.67
CA SER A 569 -19.14 -12.10 -2.31
C SER A 569 -20.59 -11.81 -1.91
N THR A 570 -21.41 -11.33 -2.86
CA THR A 570 -22.84 -11.12 -2.62
C THR A 570 -23.58 -12.45 -2.37
N GLU A 571 -23.28 -13.50 -3.13
CA GLU A 571 -23.86 -14.83 -2.90
C GLU A 571 -23.33 -15.49 -1.61
N LEU A 572 -22.08 -15.27 -1.23
CA LEU A 572 -21.51 -15.75 0.04
C LEU A 572 -22.11 -15.06 1.26
N LEU A 573 -22.33 -13.74 1.21
CA LEU A 573 -23.04 -13.01 2.27
C LEU A 573 -24.51 -13.42 2.36
N ARG A 574 -25.14 -13.83 1.24
CA ARG A 574 -26.47 -14.44 1.26
C ARG A 574 -26.46 -15.81 1.94
N LEU A 575 -25.47 -16.65 1.62
CA LEU A 575 -25.26 -17.94 2.27
C LEU A 575 -25.06 -17.77 3.78
N LYS A 576 -24.21 -16.83 4.22
CA LYS A 576 -23.99 -16.49 5.63
C LYS A 576 -25.33 -16.27 6.34
N ALA A 577 -26.12 -15.33 5.85
CA ALA A 577 -27.39 -15.00 6.47
C ALA A 577 -28.42 -16.14 6.44
N GLU A 578 -28.45 -16.96 5.38
CA GLU A 578 -29.34 -18.14 5.33
C GLU A 578 -28.96 -19.19 6.38
N LEU A 579 -27.66 -19.43 6.58
CA LEU A 579 -27.16 -20.36 7.58
C LEU A 579 -27.37 -19.84 9.01
N GLU A 580 -27.19 -18.55 9.25
CA GLU A 580 -27.49 -17.90 10.53
C GLU A 580 -28.98 -18.00 10.88
N GLN A 581 -29.88 -17.78 9.91
CA GLN A 581 -31.32 -18.01 10.07
C GLN A 581 -31.66 -19.46 10.42
N GLN A 582 -30.86 -20.40 9.92
CA GLN A 582 -30.97 -21.83 10.26
C GLN A 582 -30.25 -22.23 11.55
N SER A 583 -29.84 -21.24 12.36
CA SER A 583 -29.16 -21.40 13.65
C SER A 583 -27.74 -21.97 13.58
N PHE A 584 -27.01 -21.78 12.48
CA PHE A 584 -25.55 -21.97 12.49
C PHE A 584 -24.83 -20.75 13.09
N HIS A 585 -23.59 -20.96 13.54
CA HIS A 585 -22.65 -19.86 13.82
C HIS A 585 -21.74 -19.73 12.61
N VAL A 586 -21.81 -18.58 11.93
CA VAL A 586 -21.09 -18.39 10.67
C VAL A 586 -20.01 -17.33 10.84
N VAL A 587 -18.78 -17.71 10.51
CA VAL A 587 -17.61 -16.85 10.47
C VAL A 587 -17.36 -16.52 9.01
N TYR A 588 -17.52 -15.26 8.63
CA TYR A 588 -17.23 -14.78 7.28
C TYR A 588 -16.09 -13.78 7.38
N PHE A 589 -15.08 -13.95 6.53
CA PHE A 589 -14.03 -12.94 6.35
C PHE A 589 -13.50 -12.92 4.92
N GLU A 590 -12.98 -11.77 4.53
CA GLU A 590 -12.34 -11.55 3.24
C GLU A 590 -10.83 -11.65 3.40
N SER A 591 -10.21 -12.64 2.74
CA SER A 591 -8.79 -12.94 2.90
C SER A 591 -7.89 -11.75 2.54
N SER A 592 -8.28 -10.94 1.55
CA SER A 592 -7.50 -9.78 1.10
C SER A 592 -7.32 -8.68 2.14
N TYR A 593 -8.15 -8.62 3.19
CA TYR A 593 -7.96 -7.66 4.28
C TYR A 593 -7.00 -8.16 5.35
N ILE A 594 -6.80 -9.48 5.44
CA ILE A 594 -6.09 -10.13 6.54
C ILE A 594 -4.73 -10.68 6.06
N LEU A 595 -4.72 -11.30 4.89
CA LEU A 595 -3.58 -11.97 4.29
C LEU A 595 -2.91 -11.07 3.23
N ASP A 596 -1.61 -11.30 3.02
CA ASP A 596 -0.88 -10.74 1.89
C ASP A 596 -1.02 -11.66 0.67
N MET A 597 -1.87 -11.27 -0.27
CA MET A 597 -2.25 -12.08 -1.42
C MET A 597 -1.12 -12.34 -2.43
N VAL A 598 0.03 -11.66 -2.29
CA VAL A 598 1.22 -11.84 -3.13
C VAL A 598 2.19 -12.86 -2.53
N ASP A 599 2.23 -12.97 -1.21
CA ASP A 599 3.15 -13.89 -0.53
C ASP A 599 2.40 -14.47 0.68
N VAL A 600 1.47 -15.39 0.43
CA VAL A 600 0.65 -16.13 1.41
C VAL A 600 0.96 -17.63 1.35
N ASP A 601 0.86 -18.32 2.48
CA ASP A 601 1.02 -19.78 2.58
C ASP A 601 -0.09 -20.41 3.44
N LEU A 602 -0.15 -21.74 3.52
CA LEU A 602 -1.10 -22.52 4.32
C LEU A 602 -1.13 -22.06 5.77
N ILE A 603 0.04 -21.85 6.40
CA ILE A 603 0.13 -21.42 7.80
C ILE A 603 -0.59 -20.09 8.02
N ASP A 604 -0.46 -19.13 7.10
CA ASP A 604 -1.14 -17.84 7.24
C ASP A 604 -2.66 -18.00 7.16
N ILE A 605 -3.15 -18.88 6.27
CA ILE A 605 -4.58 -19.20 6.16
C ILE A 605 -5.09 -19.86 7.45
N LEU A 606 -4.34 -20.81 8.02
CA LEU A 606 -4.71 -21.47 9.27
C LEU A 606 -4.76 -20.48 10.45
N LEU A 607 -3.77 -19.60 10.56
CA LEU A 607 -3.73 -18.57 11.60
C LEU A 607 -4.88 -17.56 11.45
N ALA A 608 -5.21 -17.15 10.23
CA ALA A 608 -6.37 -16.30 9.97
C ALA A 608 -7.68 -16.97 10.37
N ILE A 609 -7.85 -18.28 10.10
CA ILE A 609 -9.04 -19.02 10.55
C ILE A 609 -9.12 -19.03 12.08
N VAL A 610 -8.01 -19.32 12.77
CA VAL A 610 -7.94 -19.30 14.24
C VAL A 610 -8.37 -17.94 14.80
N GLU A 611 -7.79 -16.87 14.26
CA GLU A 611 -8.07 -15.49 14.66
C GLU A 611 -9.55 -15.14 14.48
N GLN A 612 -10.08 -15.36 13.27
CA GLN A 612 -11.44 -14.96 12.90
C GLN A 612 -12.50 -15.79 13.63
N VAL A 613 -12.24 -17.10 13.84
CA VAL A 613 -13.12 -17.93 14.67
C VAL A 613 -13.10 -17.44 16.11
N ALA A 614 -11.93 -17.24 16.72
CA ALA A 614 -11.83 -16.78 18.10
C ALA A 614 -12.52 -15.43 18.32
N GLU A 615 -12.34 -14.47 17.41
CA GLU A 615 -12.99 -13.16 17.47
C GLU A 615 -14.52 -13.27 17.41
N SER A 616 -15.05 -14.10 16.51
CA SER A 616 -16.49 -14.32 16.36
C SER A 616 -17.17 -14.95 17.59
N LEU A 617 -16.41 -15.64 18.45
CA LEU A 617 -16.93 -16.34 19.63
C LEU A 617 -17.02 -15.45 20.88
N LYS A 618 -16.28 -14.33 20.93
CA LYS A 618 -16.30 -13.39 22.07
C LYS A 618 -17.70 -12.91 22.43
N PRO A 619 -18.54 -12.43 21.49
CA PRO A 619 -19.85 -11.86 21.83
C PRO A 619 -20.82 -12.89 22.43
N ILE A 620 -20.60 -14.18 22.13
CA ILE A 620 -21.43 -15.28 22.61
C ILE A 620 -20.80 -16.01 23.80
N ASN A 621 -19.75 -15.47 24.44
CA ASN A 621 -19.08 -16.04 25.61
C ASN A 621 -18.74 -17.53 25.45
N ILE A 622 -18.15 -17.89 24.31
CA ILE A 622 -17.49 -19.18 24.09
C ILE A 622 -16.00 -18.87 24.06
N ARG A 623 -15.22 -19.57 24.89
CA ARG A 623 -13.77 -19.36 24.95
C ARG A 623 -13.08 -20.33 24.00
N PHE A 624 -12.13 -19.80 23.25
CA PHE A 624 -11.15 -20.59 22.51
C PHE A 624 -10.05 -20.98 23.51
N GLU A 625 -10.22 -22.09 24.22
CA GLU A 625 -9.34 -22.50 25.33
C GLU A 625 -8.28 -23.50 24.88
N SER A 626 -7.28 -23.02 24.14
CA SER A 626 -6.11 -23.86 23.81
C SER A 626 -4.86 -23.38 24.55
N ASN A 627 -4.46 -24.12 25.58
CA ASN A 627 -3.17 -23.92 26.24
C ASN A 627 -2.00 -24.00 25.26
N TYR A 628 -2.13 -24.81 24.20
CA TYR A 628 -1.12 -24.89 23.16
C TYR A 628 -1.05 -23.62 22.33
N PHE A 629 -2.15 -23.13 21.74
CA PHE A 629 -2.06 -21.94 20.92
C PHE A 629 -1.69 -20.70 21.74
N ASN A 630 -2.07 -20.62 23.02
CA ASN A 630 -1.54 -19.59 23.94
C ASN A 630 -0.01 -19.67 24.06
N LYS A 631 0.52 -20.88 24.22
CA LYS A 631 1.97 -21.12 24.28
C LYS A 631 2.65 -20.85 22.94
N LEU A 632 2.08 -21.33 21.83
CA LEU A 632 2.57 -21.12 20.47
C LEU A 632 2.64 -19.63 20.14
N PHE A 633 1.59 -18.85 20.45
CA PHE A 633 1.61 -17.41 20.26
C PHE A 633 2.61 -16.71 21.17
N GLY A 634 2.79 -17.19 22.41
CA GLY A 634 3.87 -16.74 23.29
C GLY A 634 5.26 -17.04 22.71
N GLU A 635 5.50 -18.25 22.20
CA GLU A 635 6.75 -18.68 21.56
C GLU A 635 7.03 -17.89 20.28
N ILE A 636 6.03 -17.75 19.39
CA ILE A 636 6.11 -16.91 18.19
C ILE A 636 6.44 -15.46 18.56
N ASN A 637 5.81 -14.93 19.59
CA ASN A 637 6.02 -13.56 20.02
C ASN A 637 7.42 -13.33 20.63
N ASN A 638 7.92 -14.30 21.40
CA ASN A 638 9.29 -14.30 21.89
C ASN A 638 10.31 -14.43 20.75
N PHE A 639 10.03 -15.30 19.78
CA PHE A 639 10.83 -15.48 18.57
C PHE A 639 10.88 -14.20 17.72
N LEU A 640 9.75 -13.51 17.58
CA LEU A 640 9.64 -12.22 16.89
C LEU A 640 10.15 -11.03 17.75
N GLN A 641 10.65 -11.29 18.97
CA GLN A 641 11.20 -10.32 19.91
C GLN A 641 10.27 -9.13 20.21
N THR A 642 8.98 -9.40 20.45
CA THR A 642 8.02 -8.35 20.79
C THR A 642 7.45 -8.51 22.20
N PRO A 643 7.32 -7.45 23.02
CA PRO A 643 6.69 -7.58 24.32
C PRO A 643 5.17 -7.78 24.16
N LEU A 644 4.60 -8.77 24.84
CA LEU A 644 3.16 -8.94 25.01
C LEU A 644 2.86 -9.20 26.49
N ASP A 645 2.05 -8.32 27.08
CA ASP A 645 1.31 -8.63 28.31
C ASP A 645 0.15 -9.57 27.94
N LEU A 646 0.40 -10.88 27.98
CA LEU A 646 -0.61 -11.92 27.77
C LEU A 646 -1.61 -12.02 28.93
N GLU A 647 -1.44 -11.21 29.99
CA GLU A 647 -2.25 -11.29 31.21
C GLU A 647 -3.55 -10.47 31.15
N LEU A 648 -3.72 -9.54 30.18
CA LEU A 648 -4.89 -8.64 30.14
C LEU A 648 -5.76 -8.71 28.87
N GLU A 649 -5.27 -9.23 27.74
CA GLU A 649 -6.03 -9.26 26.48
C GLU A 649 -5.96 -10.64 25.82
N GLY A 650 -7.03 -11.45 25.96
CA GLY A 650 -7.04 -12.87 25.59
C GLY A 650 -6.71 -13.23 24.13
N PHE A 651 -6.48 -14.53 23.93
CA PHE A 651 -6.20 -15.29 22.69
C PHE A 651 -6.25 -14.57 21.33
N SER A 652 -7.39 -13.98 20.96
CA SER A 652 -7.59 -13.25 19.70
C SER A 652 -6.62 -12.08 19.47
N ALA A 653 -6.15 -11.42 20.53
CA ALA A 653 -5.25 -10.27 20.41
C ALA A 653 -3.82 -10.71 20.04
N GLY A 654 -3.42 -11.93 20.42
CA GLY A 654 -2.15 -12.53 20.04
C GLY A 654 -2.08 -12.86 18.56
N ALA A 655 -3.10 -13.56 18.04
CA ALA A 655 -3.21 -13.89 16.61
C ALA A 655 -3.28 -12.62 15.74
N ALA A 656 -4.16 -11.66 16.08
CA ALA A 656 -4.28 -10.40 15.35
C ALA A 656 -2.99 -9.57 15.32
N LYS A 657 -2.25 -9.51 16.44
CA LYS A 657 -0.95 -8.81 16.50
C LYS A 657 0.12 -9.52 15.64
N ILE A 658 0.10 -10.85 15.57
CA ILE A 658 1.03 -11.62 14.71
C ILE A 658 0.68 -11.38 13.24
N THR A 659 -0.59 -11.57 12.85
CA THR A 659 -1.07 -11.37 11.48
C THR A 659 -0.82 -9.93 10.99
N ALA A 660 -1.06 -8.91 11.83
CA ALA A 660 -0.78 -7.52 11.48
C ALA A 660 0.71 -7.24 11.26
N LYS A 661 1.59 -7.75 12.16
CA LYS A 661 3.04 -7.53 12.06
C LYS A 661 3.70 -8.30 10.92
N THR A 662 3.21 -9.49 10.59
CA THR A 662 3.72 -10.27 9.46
C THR A 662 3.20 -9.73 8.13
N LYS A 663 2.02 -9.11 8.10
CA LYS A 663 1.51 -8.41 6.91
C LYS A 663 2.43 -7.26 6.46
N GLU A 664 3.04 -6.54 7.39
CA GLU A 664 3.88 -5.36 7.10
C GLU A 664 5.35 -5.69 6.80
N ASN A 665 5.86 -6.89 7.15
CA ASN A 665 7.27 -7.23 7.01
C ASN A 665 7.49 -8.65 6.38
N PRO A 666 7.87 -8.73 5.10
CA PRO A 666 8.07 -10.00 4.39
C PRO A 666 9.15 -10.90 5.01
N ASN A 667 10.23 -10.33 5.56
CA ASN A 667 11.31 -11.11 6.16
C ASN A 667 10.87 -11.77 7.46
N ARG A 668 10.12 -11.05 8.30
CA ARG A 668 9.54 -11.63 9.53
C ARG A 668 8.50 -12.69 9.21
N ARG A 669 7.72 -12.52 8.14
CA ARG A 669 6.76 -13.53 7.68
C ARG A 669 7.47 -14.82 7.23
N ARG A 670 8.55 -14.71 6.44
CA ARG A 670 9.36 -15.87 6.05
C ARG A 670 9.98 -16.57 7.25
N GLN A 671 10.59 -15.82 8.16
CA GLN A 671 11.13 -16.40 9.40
C GLN A 671 10.08 -17.12 10.24
N LEU A 672 8.87 -16.56 10.32
CA LEU A 672 7.75 -17.21 11.00
C LEU A 672 7.33 -18.50 10.29
N ARG A 673 7.27 -18.52 8.96
CA ARG A 673 6.96 -19.72 8.18
C ARG A 673 8.03 -20.79 8.37
N ASP A 674 9.31 -20.44 8.21
CA ASP A 674 10.42 -21.38 8.40
C ASP A 674 10.39 -22.02 9.80
N TYR A 675 9.94 -21.27 10.81
CA TYR A 675 9.76 -21.76 12.17
C TYR A 675 8.53 -22.68 12.34
N LEU A 676 7.40 -22.36 11.69
CA LEU A 676 6.13 -23.06 11.87
C LEU A 676 5.91 -24.22 10.90
N GLU A 677 6.55 -24.21 9.73
CA GLU A 677 6.38 -25.22 8.67
C GLU A 677 6.63 -26.65 9.19
N PRO A 678 7.68 -26.94 10.00
CA PRO A 678 7.88 -28.27 10.58
C PRO A 678 6.77 -28.72 11.54
N HIS A 679 5.91 -27.79 11.99
CA HIS A 679 4.86 -28.00 12.98
C HIS A 679 3.44 -27.96 12.38
N THR A 680 3.30 -27.83 11.06
CA THR A 680 2.01 -27.67 10.36
C THR A 680 0.97 -28.73 10.73
N ASP A 681 1.34 -30.01 10.68
CA ASP A 681 0.43 -31.13 11.02
C ASP A 681 -0.06 -31.05 12.48
N ASN A 682 0.83 -30.68 13.41
CA ASN A 682 0.49 -30.54 14.82
C ASN A 682 -0.45 -29.34 15.04
N ILE A 683 -0.18 -28.21 14.39
CA ILE A 683 -1.05 -27.01 14.40
C ILE A 683 -2.44 -27.39 13.89
N LEU A 684 -2.53 -28.13 12.79
CA LEU A 684 -3.80 -28.57 12.22
C LEU A 684 -4.55 -29.55 13.12
N GLN A 685 -3.86 -30.52 13.74
CA GLN A 685 -4.45 -31.45 14.69
C GLN A 685 -5.07 -30.72 15.89
N LEU A 686 -4.35 -29.73 16.42
CA LEU A 686 -4.78 -28.95 17.58
C LEU A 686 -5.92 -27.99 17.22
N LEU A 687 -5.84 -27.33 16.06
CA LEU A 687 -6.96 -26.56 15.51
C LEU A 687 -8.23 -27.42 15.46
N ASN A 688 -8.13 -28.64 14.94
CA ASN A 688 -9.27 -29.54 14.81
C ASN A 688 -9.84 -30.02 16.15
N GLN A 689 -8.99 -30.23 17.16
CA GLN A 689 -9.45 -30.52 18.52
C GLN A 689 -10.25 -29.36 19.10
N GLU A 690 -9.74 -28.13 18.96
CA GLU A 690 -10.42 -26.92 19.43
C GLU A 690 -11.73 -26.67 18.69
N LEU A 691 -11.74 -26.79 17.35
CA LEU A 691 -12.95 -26.64 16.55
C LEU A 691 -14.03 -27.66 16.96
N SER A 692 -13.64 -28.88 17.34
CA SER A 692 -14.57 -29.89 17.87
C SER A 692 -15.19 -29.49 19.20
N ASN A 693 -14.37 -28.95 20.12
CA ASN A 693 -14.82 -28.43 21.41
C ASN A 693 -15.79 -27.25 21.21
N ILE A 694 -15.41 -26.29 20.37
CA ILE A 694 -16.23 -25.13 20.00
C ILE A 694 -17.56 -25.59 19.41
N ASN A 695 -17.57 -26.58 18.51
CA ASN A 695 -18.80 -27.12 17.94
C ASN A 695 -19.73 -27.72 19.02
N THR A 696 -19.16 -28.40 20.01
CA THR A 696 -19.90 -28.95 21.15
C THR A 696 -20.52 -27.84 22.00
N GLN A 697 -19.77 -26.78 22.29
CA GLN A 697 -20.25 -25.62 23.05
C GLN A 697 -21.32 -24.83 22.27
N LEU A 698 -21.16 -24.67 20.97
CA LEU A 698 -22.15 -24.05 20.08
C LEU A 698 -23.46 -24.85 20.10
N LYS A 699 -23.40 -26.17 20.01
CA LYS A 699 -24.57 -27.06 20.14
C LYS A 699 -25.26 -26.92 21.49
N ALA A 700 -24.50 -26.82 22.58
CA ALA A 700 -25.06 -26.56 23.91
C ALA A 700 -25.78 -25.20 24.00
N LYS A 701 -25.40 -24.20 23.18
CA LYS A 701 -26.06 -22.89 23.07
C LYS A 701 -27.15 -22.82 22.00
N GLY A 702 -27.61 -23.97 21.50
CA GLY A 702 -28.71 -24.06 20.52
C GLY A 702 -28.31 -23.73 19.08
N LYS A 703 -27.00 -23.67 18.78
CA LYS A 703 -26.51 -23.57 17.40
C LYS A 703 -26.34 -24.96 16.79
N LYS A 704 -26.46 -25.10 15.47
CA LYS A 704 -26.29 -26.40 14.79
C LYS A 704 -24.84 -26.79 14.54
N GLY A 705 -23.98 -25.79 14.40
CA GLY A 705 -22.54 -25.96 14.23
C GLY A 705 -21.85 -24.70 13.74
N LEU A 706 -20.54 -24.81 13.55
CA LEU A 706 -19.65 -23.78 13.03
C LEU A 706 -19.50 -23.89 11.51
N VAL A 707 -19.66 -22.75 10.83
CA VAL A 707 -19.37 -22.60 9.40
C VAL A 707 -18.35 -21.47 9.22
N VAL A 708 -17.30 -21.71 8.45
CA VAL A 708 -16.30 -20.71 8.05
C VAL A 708 -16.41 -20.46 6.55
N ILE A 709 -16.57 -19.20 6.16
CA ILE A 709 -16.65 -18.76 4.76
C ILE A 709 -15.46 -17.85 4.51
N ILE A 710 -14.58 -18.26 3.60
CA ILE A 710 -13.36 -17.54 3.26
C ILE A 710 -13.50 -17.01 1.83
N ASP A 711 -13.72 -15.71 1.72
CA ASP A 711 -13.86 -15.00 0.45
C ASP A 711 -12.53 -14.37 0.01
N ASN A 712 -12.43 -13.99 -1.27
CA ASN A 712 -11.29 -13.36 -1.93
C ASN A 712 -9.99 -14.19 -2.07
N LEU A 713 -9.97 -15.47 -1.70
CA LEU A 713 -8.84 -16.36 -2.03
C LEU A 713 -8.73 -16.66 -3.53
N ASP A 714 -9.76 -16.32 -4.33
CA ASP A 714 -9.68 -16.32 -5.79
C ASP A 714 -8.85 -15.15 -6.36
N ARG A 715 -8.38 -14.22 -5.51
CA ARG A 715 -7.57 -13.04 -5.87
C ARG A 715 -6.08 -13.20 -5.57
N LEU A 716 -5.60 -14.44 -5.38
CA LEU A 716 -4.18 -14.72 -5.22
C LEU A 716 -3.40 -14.27 -6.45
N ASP A 717 -2.21 -13.69 -6.24
CA ASP A 717 -1.34 -13.31 -7.33
C ASP A 717 -0.86 -14.55 -8.11
N ILE A 718 -0.87 -14.47 -9.44
CA ILE A 718 -0.45 -15.59 -10.28
C ILE A 718 0.98 -15.37 -10.72
N HIS A 719 1.91 -15.71 -9.83
CA HIS A 719 3.33 -15.84 -10.16
C HIS A 719 3.80 -17.26 -9.86
N THR A 720 4.87 -17.65 -10.55
CA THR A 720 5.52 -18.95 -10.37
C THR A 720 6.44 -18.91 -9.16
N LEU A 721 6.26 -19.87 -8.25
CA LEU A 721 7.14 -20.10 -7.10
C LEU A 721 8.41 -20.85 -7.54
N PRO A 722 9.48 -20.88 -6.72
CA PRO A 722 10.71 -21.63 -7.02
C PRO A 722 10.48 -23.13 -7.31
N SER A 723 9.38 -23.70 -6.83
CA SER A 723 8.95 -25.08 -7.10
C SER A 723 8.47 -25.30 -8.55
N GLY A 724 8.26 -24.23 -9.32
CA GLY A 724 7.68 -24.27 -10.67
C GLY A 724 6.15 -24.26 -10.70
N ARG A 725 5.48 -24.40 -9.55
CA ARG A 725 4.02 -24.21 -9.40
C ARG A 725 3.68 -22.74 -9.27
N SER A 726 2.50 -22.35 -9.72
CA SER A 726 1.92 -21.04 -9.38
C SER A 726 1.45 -21.00 -7.92
N LEU A 727 1.40 -19.81 -7.33
CA LEU A 727 0.91 -19.65 -5.95
C LEU A 727 -0.51 -20.26 -5.73
N PRO A 728 -1.50 -20.05 -6.61
CA PRO A 728 -2.79 -20.75 -6.51
C PRO A 728 -2.69 -22.27 -6.46
N GLU A 729 -1.85 -22.87 -7.31
CA GLU A 729 -1.66 -24.32 -7.33
C GLU A 729 -1.01 -24.80 -6.04
N HIS A 730 -0.04 -24.06 -5.53
CA HIS A 730 0.61 -24.38 -4.27
C HIS A 730 -0.38 -24.41 -3.11
N ILE A 731 -1.23 -23.39 -2.97
CA ILE A 731 -2.24 -23.34 -1.90
C ILE A 731 -3.32 -24.41 -2.07
N PHE A 732 -3.89 -24.56 -3.26
CA PHE A 732 -5.11 -25.35 -3.44
C PHE A 732 -4.90 -26.79 -3.91
N LEU A 733 -3.71 -27.13 -4.41
CA LEU A 733 -3.38 -28.48 -4.88
C LEU A 733 -2.33 -29.14 -3.99
N ASP A 734 -1.23 -28.46 -3.67
CA ASP A 734 -0.17 -29.03 -2.83
C ASP A 734 -0.69 -29.19 -1.39
N HIS A 735 -1.31 -28.14 -0.83
CA HIS A 735 -1.89 -28.14 0.53
C HIS A 735 -3.37 -28.56 0.60
N SER A 736 -3.83 -29.30 -0.42
CA SER A 736 -5.25 -29.66 -0.58
C SER A 736 -5.79 -30.58 0.52
N GLU A 737 -4.96 -31.46 1.07
CA GLU A 737 -5.36 -32.40 2.10
C GLU A 737 -5.51 -31.69 3.45
N GLU A 738 -4.60 -30.76 3.76
CA GLU A 738 -4.56 -29.95 4.97
C GLU A 738 -5.79 -29.03 5.03
N LEU A 739 -6.07 -28.29 3.96
CA LEU A 739 -7.25 -27.42 3.87
C LEU A 739 -8.56 -28.21 4.02
N ARG A 740 -8.63 -29.42 3.46
CA ARG A 740 -9.82 -30.28 3.60
C ARG A 740 -10.00 -30.86 5.01
N ARG A 741 -8.90 -31.10 5.73
CA ARG A 741 -8.91 -31.73 7.06
C ARG A 741 -9.41 -30.80 8.17
N ILE A 742 -9.68 -29.52 7.90
CA ILE A 742 -10.20 -28.57 8.89
C ILE A 742 -11.61 -29.00 9.35
N ASN A 743 -11.77 -29.22 10.66
CA ASN A 743 -12.90 -29.92 11.26
C ASN A 743 -14.12 -29.00 11.52
N CYS A 744 -14.59 -28.31 10.48
CA CYS A 744 -15.83 -27.54 10.47
C CYS A 744 -16.42 -27.47 9.04
N HIS A 745 -17.61 -26.90 8.90
CA HIS A 745 -18.09 -26.58 7.55
C HIS A 745 -17.28 -25.41 7.01
N ILE A 746 -16.66 -25.58 5.84
CA ILE A 746 -15.84 -24.54 5.22
C ILE A 746 -16.23 -24.31 3.76
N VAL A 747 -16.22 -23.05 3.36
CA VAL A 747 -16.44 -22.62 1.97
C VAL A 747 -15.27 -21.75 1.53
N TYR A 748 -14.55 -22.18 0.50
CA TYR A 748 -13.45 -21.44 -0.10
C TYR A 748 -13.84 -20.84 -1.45
N THR A 749 -13.45 -19.59 -1.69
CA THR A 749 -13.31 -19.10 -3.07
C THR A 749 -12.01 -19.58 -3.69
N VAL A 750 -12.05 -20.11 -4.92
CA VAL A 750 -10.87 -20.60 -5.64
C VAL A 750 -10.72 -19.91 -7.00
N PRO A 751 -9.48 -19.60 -7.45
CA PRO A 751 -9.23 -19.02 -8.77
C PRO A 751 -9.83 -19.85 -9.90
N MET A 752 -10.49 -19.19 -10.86
CA MET A 752 -11.13 -19.86 -11.98
C MET A 752 -10.13 -20.60 -12.88
N SER A 753 -8.89 -20.11 -12.96
CA SER A 753 -7.78 -20.76 -13.66
C SER A 753 -7.57 -22.21 -13.22
N LEU A 754 -7.67 -22.51 -11.91
CA LEU A 754 -7.52 -23.87 -11.39
C LEU A 754 -8.66 -24.81 -11.78
N VAL A 755 -9.86 -24.28 -12.00
CA VAL A 755 -11.03 -25.07 -12.43
C VAL A 755 -10.96 -25.39 -13.92
N LEU A 756 -10.21 -24.59 -14.68
CA LEU A 756 -10.01 -24.76 -16.12
C LEU A 756 -8.72 -25.50 -16.47
N SER A 757 -7.84 -25.75 -15.49
CA SER A 757 -6.59 -26.48 -15.70
C SER A 757 -6.79 -28.00 -15.71
N ASN A 758 -5.78 -28.75 -16.16
CA ASN A 758 -5.81 -30.22 -16.12
C ASN A 758 -5.87 -30.76 -14.68
N ASP A 759 -5.47 -29.93 -13.71
CA ASP A 759 -5.49 -30.27 -12.29
C ASP A 759 -6.87 -30.09 -11.63
N ASN A 760 -7.90 -29.69 -12.37
CA ASN A 760 -9.28 -29.61 -11.85
C ASN A 760 -9.75 -30.95 -11.27
N ALA A 761 -9.35 -32.08 -11.87
CA ALA A 761 -9.65 -33.40 -11.32
C ALA A 761 -8.98 -33.63 -9.96
N LEU A 762 -7.74 -33.14 -9.77
CA LEU A 762 -7.05 -33.18 -8.48
C LEU A 762 -7.73 -32.27 -7.46
N LEU A 763 -8.09 -31.04 -7.85
CA LEU A 763 -8.82 -30.09 -7.01
C LEU A 763 -10.15 -30.68 -6.52
N GLN A 764 -10.94 -31.29 -7.43
CA GLN A 764 -12.18 -31.97 -7.11
C GLN A 764 -11.96 -33.13 -6.15
N ASN A 765 -10.98 -34.00 -6.40
CA ASN A 765 -10.80 -35.23 -5.64
C ASN A 765 -10.16 -34.98 -4.27
N ARG A 766 -9.12 -34.16 -4.21
CA ARG A 766 -8.34 -33.90 -3.00
C ARG A 766 -9.05 -32.91 -2.09
N LEU A 767 -9.37 -31.71 -2.57
CA LEU A 767 -9.96 -30.64 -1.76
C LEU A 767 -11.49 -30.69 -1.73
N GLY A 768 -12.13 -30.82 -2.90
CA GLY A 768 -13.60 -30.83 -3.04
C GLY A 768 -14.29 -32.12 -2.60
N GLY A 769 -13.55 -33.13 -2.16
CA GLY A 769 -14.10 -34.40 -1.70
C GLY A 769 -14.87 -35.20 -2.74
N GLY A 770 -14.44 -35.11 -4.00
CA GLY A 770 -15.10 -35.73 -5.15
C GLY A 770 -16.21 -34.85 -5.75
N VAL A 771 -16.47 -33.67 -5.19
CA VAL A 771 -17.43 -32.69 -5.72
C VAL A 771 -16.67 -31.57 -6.43
N ALA A 772 -17.00 -31.33 -7.69
CA ALA A 772 -16.38 -30.26 -8.46
C ALA A 772 -16.74 -28.87 -7.88
N PRO A 773 -15.84 -27.88 -8.01
CA PRO A 773 -16.13 -26.50 -7.62
C PRO A 773 -17.41 -25.97 -8.26
N ARG A 774 -18.19 -25.22 -7.48
CA ARG A 774 -19.38 -24.53 -8.00
C ARG A 774 -18.94 -23.26 -8.73
N VAL A 775 -19.29 -23.15 -10.00
CA VAL A 775 -18.98 -21.99 -10.84
C VAL A 775 -20.15 -21.02 -10.82
N LEU A 776 -19.93 -19.79 -10.36
CA LEU A 776 -20.83 -18.65 -10.57
C LEU A 776 -20.51 -18.01 -11.92
N SER A 777 -21.19 -18.49 -12.96
CA SER A 777 -21.00 -18.04 -14.35
C SER A 777 -21.45 -16.60 -14.56
N MET A 778 -21.02 -15.99 -15.66
CA MET A 778 -21.47 -14.66 -16.06
C MET A 778 -22.97 -14.63 -16.39
N ILE A 779 -23.59 -13.45 -16.33
CA ILE A 779 -25.01 -13.29 -16.69
C ILE A 779 -25.08 -13.22 -18.21
N PRO A 780 -25.68 -14.20 -18.92
CA PRO A 780 -25.72 -14.14 -20.37
C PRO A 780 -26.68 -13.03 -20.82
N VAL A 781 -26.13 -11.93 -21.31
CA VAL A 781 -26.88 -10.88 -22.04
C VAL A 781 -26.96 -11.15 -23.54
N ARG A 782 -26.16 -12.13 -24.01
CA ARG A 782 -26.21 -12.73 -25.34
C ARG A 782 -26.15 -14.24 -25.23
N HIS A 783 -26.73 -14.92 -26.19
CA HIS A 783 -26.58 -16.36 -26.39
C HIS A 783 -25.24 -16.66 -27.09
N ARG A 784 -24.84 -17.93 -27.10
CA ARG A 784 -23.60 -18.42 -27.73
C ARG A 784 -23.48 -18.04 -29.22
N ASN A 785 -24.62 -17.94 -29.91
CA ASN A 785 -24.72 -17.50 -31.31
C ASN A 785 -24.64 -15.97 -31.50
N GLY A 786 -24.50 -15.19 -30.42
CA GLY A 786 -24.43 -13.74 -30.43
C GLY A 786 -25.78 -13.03 -30.34
N GLU A 787 -26.91 -13.73 -30.45
CA GLU A 787 -28.25 -13.15 -30.32
C GLU A 787 -28.49 -12.61 -28.91
N ILE A 788 -29.31 -11.57 -28.78
CA ILE A 788 -29.60 -10.95 -27.47
C ILE A 788 -30.40 -11.93 -26.61
N ASN A 789 -29.91 -12.20 -25.41
CA ASN A 789 -30.66 -12.93 -24.39
C ASN A 789 -31.58 -11.95 -23.67
N SER A 790 -32.85 -11.93 -24.06
CA SER A 790 -33.84 -10.98 -23.56
C SER A 790 -34.11 -11.12 -22.05
N VAL A 791 -34.05 -12.33 -21.51
CA VAL A 791 -34.25 -12.60 -20.07
C VAL A 791 -33.07 -12.07 -19.26
N GLY A 792 -31.84 -12.39 -19.67
CA GLY A 792 -30.63 -11.90 -19.01
C GLY A 792 -30.51 -10.38 -19.09
N LEU A 793 -30.80 -9.79 -20.26
CA LEU A 793 -30.84 -8.34 -20.44
C LEU A 793 -31.89 -7.68 -19.54
N ALA A 794 -33.09 -8.26 -19.42
CA ALA A 794 -34.13 -7.74 -18.54
C ALA A 794 -33.69 -7.75 -17.07
N LEU A 795 -33.04 -8.81 -16.60
CA LEU A 795 -32.50 -8.89 -15.24
C LEU A 795 -31.38 -7.87 -15.02
N MET A 796 -30.49 -7.65 -16.00
CA MET A 796 -29.46 -6.61 -15.93
C MET A 796 -30.06 -5.20 -15.81
N ARG A 797 -31.17 -4.90 -16.51
CA ARG A 797 -31.91 -3.64 -16.30
C ARG A 797 -32.42 -3.52 -14.87
N GLN A 798 -32.90 -4.62 -14.28
CA GLN A 798 -33.39 -4.61 -12.90
C GLN A 798 -32.28 -4.30 -11.88
N VAL A 799 -31.01 -4.65 -12.16
CA VAL A 799 -29.89 -4.26 -11.28
C VAL A 799 -29.84 -2.75 -11.10
N VAL A 800 -30.03 -2.02 -12.20
CA VAL A 800 -30.01 -0.55 -12.21
C VAL A 800 -31.27 0.00 -11.56
N LEU A 801 -32.44 -0.51 -11.94
CA LEU A 801 -33.73 -0.03 -11.45
C LEU A 801 -33.97 -0.32 -9.96
N ALA A 802 -33.50 -1.45 -9.45
CA ALA A 802 -33.61 -1.81 -8.04
C ALA A 802 -32.78 -0.87 -7.15
N ARG A 803 -31.65 -0.38 -7.66
CA ARG A 803 -30.79 0.59 -6.97
C ARG A 803 -31.32 2.02 -7.07
N ALA A 804 -31.85 2.40 -8.22
CA ALA A 804 -32.45 3.71 -8.45
C ALA A 804 -33.78 3.91 -7.69
N PHE A 805 -34.57 2.84 -7.58
CA PHE A 805 -35.91 2.89 -7.03
C PHE A 805 -36.16 1.71 -6.07
N PRO A 806 -35.45 1.66 -4.92
CA PRO A 806 -35.57 0.55 -3.97
C PRO A 806 -36.95 0.46 -3.32
N ASP A 807 -37.66 1.58 -3.19
CA ASP A 807 -38.96 1.66 -2.51
C ASP A 807 -40.15 1.39 -3.44
N VAL A 808 -39.88 1.07 -4.71
CA VAL A 808 -40.91 0.63 -5.65
C VAL A 808 -41.40 -0.75 -5.26
N SER A 809 -42.72 -0.88 -5.08
CA SER A 809 -43.35 -2.16 -4.71
C SER A 809 -42.96 -3.27 -5.69
N PRO A 810 -42.65 -4.48 -5.20
CA PRO A 810 -42.44 -5.68 -6.03
C PRO A 810 -43.64 -5.99 -6.95
N ASP A 811 -44.84 -5.54 -6.57
CA ASP A 811 -46.09 -5.78 -7.31
C ASP A 811 -46.26 -4.83 -8.51
N MET A 812 -45.39 -3.84 -8.68
CA MET A 812 -45.40 -2.96 -9.86
C MET A 812 -45.08 -3.79 -11.11
N SER A 813 -45.93 -3.67 -12.13
CA SER A 813 -45.74 -4.47 -13.35
C SER A 813 -44.38 -4.14 -14.02
N PRO A 814 -43.68 -5.12 -14.62
CA PRO A 814 -42.42 -4.87 -15.32
C PRO A 814 -42.53 -3.75 -16.36
N VAL A 815 -43.68 -3.63 -17.03
CA VAL A 815 -43.97 -2.58 -18.02
C VAL A 815 -44.02 -1.19 -17.39
N GLU A 816 -44.60 -1.04 -16.20
CA GLU A 816 -44.63 0.23 -15.49
C GLU A 816 -43.25 0.59 -14.93
N ARG A 817 -42.50 -0.40 -14.43
CA ARG A 817 -41.13 -0.20 -13.93
C ARG A 817 -40.17 0.26 -15.02
N LEU A 818 -40.35 -0.20 -16.26
CA LEU A 818 -39.59 0.26 -17.43
C LEU A 818 -39.82 1.74 -17.73
N LYS A 819 -40.98 2.31 -17.41
CA LYS A 819 -41.22 3.77 -17.59
C LYS A 819 -40.29 4.61 -16.73
N LEU A 820 -39.81 4.09 -15.60
CA LEU A 820 -38.86 4.77 -14.72
C LEU A 820 -37.46 4.92 -15.32
N ILE A 821 -37.13 4.14 -16.37
CA ILE A 821 -35.85 4.28 -17.09
C ILE A 821 -35.67 5.71 -17.58
N LYS A 822 -36.73 6.40 -18.01
CA LYS A 822 -36.66 7.79 -18.50
C LYS A 822 -36.20 8.81 -17.47
N GLN A 823 -36.21 8.47 -16.18
CA GLN A 823 -35.63 9.30 -15.13
C GLN A 823 -34.12 9.10 -14.99
N ILE A 824 -33.57 8.00 -15.53
CA ILE A 824 -32.15 7.65 -15.42
C ILE A 824 -31.43 7.77 -16.77
N PHE A 825 -32.09 7.45 -17.88
CA PHE A 825 -31.55 7.44 -19.23
C PHE A 825 -32.54 8.07 -20.20
N ASP A 826 -32.04 8.71 -21.26
CA ASP A 826 -32.88 9.30 -22.32
C ASP A 826 -33.84 8.29 -22.98
N SER A 827 -33.44 7.02 -23.03
CA SER A 827 -34.14 5.95 -23.73
C SER A 827 -33.82 4.57 -23.14
N HIS A 828 -34.70 3.60 -23.43
CA HIS A 828 -34.46 2.20 -23.03
C HIS A 828 -33.23 1.63 -23.74
N SER A 829 -33.01 2.01 -24.99
CA SER A 829 -31.85 1.58 -25.78
C SER A 829 -30.50 2.04 -25.22
N THR A 830 -30.48 3.15 -24.47
CA THR A 830 -29.26 3.65 -23.82
C THR A 830 -28.89 2.83 -22.59
N LEU A 831 -29.87 2.42 -21.77
CA LEU A 831 -29.62 1.44 -20.71
C LEU A 831 -29.23 0.07 -21.28
N ASP A 832 -29.92 -0.39 -22.33
CA ASP A 832 -29.60 -1.66 -23.00
C ASP A 832 -28.17 -1.70 -23.49
N ARG A 833 -27.68 -0.57 -23.99
CA ARG A 833 -26.30 -0.43 -24.44
C ARG A 833 -25.31 -0.70 -23.32
N LEU A 834 -25.51 -0.12 -22.13
CA LEU A 834 -24.67 -0.39 -20.96
C LEU A 834 -24.77 -1.84 -20.49
N CYS A 835 -25.99 -2.40 -20.43
CA CYS A 835 -26.18 -3.79 -20.05
C CYS A 835 -25.47 -4.75 -21.03
N LEU A 836 -25.58 -4.51 -22.34
CA LEU A 836 -24.95 -5.34 -23.37
C LEU A 836 -23.43 -5.20 -23.37
N ILE A 837 -22.88 -3.98 -23.24
CA ILE A 837 -21.43 -3.75 -23.29
C ILE A 837 -20.70 -4.25 -22.04
N SER A 838 -21.40 -4.27 -20.90
CA SER A 838 -20.90 -4.90 -19.67
C SER A 838 -20.74 -6.41 -19.78
N GLY A 839 -21.34 -7.05 -20.80
CA GLY A 839 -21.31 -8.50 -20.96
C GLY A 839 -21.99 -9.27 -19.84
N GLY A 840 -22.86 -8.65 -19.04
CA GLY A 840 -23.41 -9.30 -17.85
C GLY A 840 -22.45 -9.32 -16.66
N HIS A 841 -21.35 -8.55 -16.71
CA HIS A 841 -20.49 -8.32 -15.57
C HIS A 841 -21.08 -7.24 -14.67
N VAL A 842 -21.48 -7.64 -13.46
CA VAL A 842 -22.17 -6.73 -12.53
C VAL A 842 -21.27 -5.55 -12.14
N ARG A 843 -20.00 -5.79 -11.81
CA ARG A 843 -19.07 -4.72 -11.45
C ARG A 843 -18.83 -3.75 -12.60
N ASP A 844 -18.71 -4.22 -13.84
CA ASP A 844 -18.52 -3.31 -14.98
C ASP A 844 -19.79 -2.52 -15.29
N LEU A 845 -20.98 -3.13 -15.16
CA LEU A 845 -22.24 -2.38 -15.28
C LEU A 845 -22.29 -1.26 -14.23
N LEU A 846 -22.01 -1.57 -12.96
CA LEU A 846 -22.01 -0.57 -11.89
C LEU A 846 -20.96 0.50 -12.14
N GLY A 847 -19.74 0.12 -12.56
CA GLY A 847 -18.66 1.05 -12.89
C GLY A 847 -19.01 1.96 -14.07
N LEU A 848 -19.64 1.44 -15.13
CA LEU A 848 -20.06 2.24 -16.27
C LEU A 848 -21.18 3.23 -15.91
N VAL A 849 -22.16 2.82 -15.09
CA VAL A 849 -23.20 3.74 -14.61
C VAL A 849 -22.61 4.79 -13.66
N PHE A 850 -21.69 4.38 -12.79
CA PHE A 850 -20.97 5.29 -11.90
C PHE A 850 -20.14 6.32 -12.67
N GLU A 851 -19.47 5.92 -13.74
CA GLU A 851 -18.77 6.87 -14.62
C GLU A 851 -19.75 7.78 -15.37
N CYS A 852 -20.95 7.32 -15.75
CA CYS A 852 -21.98 8.21 -16.31
C CYS A 852 -22.41 9.28 -15.29
N LEU A 853 -22.58 8.89 -14.01
CA LEU A 853 -22.91 9.82 -12.92
C LEU A 853 -21.84 10.90 -12.69
N ARG A 854 -20.59 10.65 -13.07
CA ARG A 854 -19.50 11.63 -12.95
C ARG A 854 -19.50 12.66 -14.08
N GLU A 855 -20.12 12.34 -15.21
CA GLU A 855 -20.14 13.18 -16.42
C GLU A 855 -21.42 14.00 -16.53
N GLN A 856 -22.55 13.47 -16.05
CA GLN A 856 -23.84 14.11 -16.26
C GLN A 856 -24.83 13.68 -15.18
N ASP A 857 -25.69 14.58 -14.71
CA ASP A 857 -26.85 14.16 -13.93
C ASP A 857 -27.86 13.40 -14.81
N PRO A 858 -28.55 12.36 -14.29
CA PRO A 858 -29.59 11.67 -15.04
C PRO A 858 -30.74 12.61 -15.46
N PRO A 859 -31.39 12.37 -16.62
CA PRO A 859 -31.24 11.20 -17.46
C PRO A 859 -30.02 11.25 -18.39
N PHE A 860 -29.19 10.21 -18.37
CA PHE A 860 -27.98 10.13 -19.21
C PHE A 860 -28.34 10.06 -20.69
N GLU A 861 -27.73 10.93 -21.48
CA GLU A 861 -27.86 10.94 -22.93
C GLU A 861 -27.00 9.84 -23.56
N ARG A 862 -27.40 9.37 -24.74
CA ARG A 862 -26.67 8.35 -25.48
C ARG A 862 -25.21 8.72 -25.73
N ASP A 863 -24.94 9.99 -26.03
CA ASP A 863 -23.57 10.45 -26.32
C ASP A 863 -22.65 10.38 -25.10
N THR A 864 -23.17 10.72 -23.92
CA THR A 864 -22.48 10.58 -22.63
C THR A 864 -22.12 9.11 -22.37
N VAL A 865 -23.08 8.21 -22.58
CA VAL A 865 -22.87 6.76 -22.42
C VAL A 865 -21.81 6.24 -23.39
N GLU A 866 -21.83 6.64 -24.65
CA GLU A 866 -20.81 6.22 -25.62
C GLU A 866 -19.43 6.81 -25.31
N ALA A 867 -19.34 8.02 -24.75
CA ALA A 867 -18.08 8.61 -24.29
C ALA A 867 -17.47 7.83 -23.12
N VAL A 868 -18.28 7.40 -22.15
CA VAL A 868 -17.87 6.53 -21.04
C VAL A 868 -17.40 5.17 -21.58
N ILE A 869 -18.16 4.54 -22.48
CA ILE A 869 -17.78 3.26 -23.10
C ILE A 869 -16.44 3.37 -23.83
N ARG A 870 -16.21 4.44 -24.61
CA ARG A 870 -14.93 4.63 -25.32
C ARG A 870 -13.74 4.72 -24.36
N ARG A 871 -13.85 5.49 -23.27
CA ARG A 871 -12.77 5.58 -22.26
C ARG A 871 -12.51 4.25 -21.58
N TYR A 872 -13.57 3.54 -21.19
CA TYR A 872 -13.47 2.23 -20.54
C TYR A 872 -12.85 1.18 -21.47
N ARG A 873 -13.20 1.23 -22.77
CA ARG A 873 -12.60 0.40 -23.81
C ARG A 873 -11.10 0.66 -23.92
N ASP A 874 -10.72 1.93 -24.09
CA ASP A 874 -9.33 2.30 -24.35
C ASP A 874 -8.44 1.94 -23.15
N PHE A 875 -8.93 2.17 -21.92
CA PHE A 875 -8.26 1.74 -20.69
C PHE A 875 -7.98 0.24 -20.66
N ARG A 876 -8.95 -0.59 -21.05
CA ARG A 876 -8.82 -2.06 -21.06
C ARG A 876 -8.02 -2.61 -22.22
N ALA A 877 -8.09 -1.96 -23.39
CA ALA A 877 -7.44 -2.43 -24.60
C ALA A 877 -5.94 -2.07 -24.65
N ASN A 878 -5.55 -0.93 -24.06
CA ASN A 878 -4.16 -0.45 -24.09
C ASN A 878 -3.10 -1.42 -23.56
N PRO A 879 -3.32 -2.18 -22.47
CA PRO A 879 -2.30 -3.11 -21.96
C PRO A 879 -2.21 -4.42 -22.75
N ILE A 880 -3.15 -4.72 -23.66
CA ILE A 880 -3.21 -6.00 -24.37
C ILE A 880 -2.12 -6.06 -25.43
N ASP A 881 -1.19 -7.00 -25.31
CA ASP A 881 -0.12 -7.21 -26.29
C ASP A 881 -0.57 -8.05 -27.49
N SER A 882 0.28 -8.17 -28.51
CA SER A 882 -0.06 -8.91 -29.73
C SER A 882 -0.29 -10.41 -29.48
N GLN A 883 0.46 -11.03 -28.56
CA GLN A 883 0.32 -12.44 -28.25
C GLN A 883 -1.00 -12.70 -27.51
N GLU A 884 -1.39 -11.80 -26.60
CA GLU A 884 -2.67 -11.87 -25.92
C GLU A 884 -3.85 -11.71 -26.88
N TRP A 885 -3.75 -10.83 -27.88
CA TRP A 885 -4.76 -10.74 -28.94
C TRP A 885 -4.89 -12.03 -29.75
N ASP A 886 -3.77 -12.66 -30.13
CA ASP A 886 -3.79 -13.94 -30.84
C ASP A 886 -4.49 -15.04 -30.02
N LEU A 887 -4.23 -15.09 -28.71
CA LEU A 887 -4.91 -16.00 -27.79
C LEU A 887 -6.40 -15.71 -27.66
N ILE A 888 -6.80 -14.42 -27.61
CA ILE A 888 -8.22 -14.03 -27.60
C ILE A 888 -8.92 -14.54 -28.86
N PHE A 889 -8.31 -14.37 -30.03
CA PHE A 889 -8.88 -14.85 -31.30
C PHE A 889 -8.99 -16.38 -31.35
N GLU A 890 -7.99 -17.09 -30.84
CA GLU A 890 -8.05 -18.55 -30.70
C GLU A 890 -9.22 -19.00 -29.79
N VAL A 891 -9.44 -18.30 -28.67
CA VAL A 891 -10.58 -18.57 -27.77
C VAL A 891 -11.90 -18.34 -28.50
N LEU A 892 -11.99 -17.31 -29.34
CA LEU A 892 -13.22 -16.98 -30.06
C LEU A 892 -13.56 -18.02 -31.15
N GLU A 893 -12.55 -18.54 -31.86
CA GLU A 893 -12.73 -19.61 -32.84
C GLU A 893 -13.18 -20.92 -32.20
N LYS A 894 -12.57 -21.27 -31.04
CA LYS A 894 -12.81 -22.54 -30.36
C LYS A 894 -13.99 -22.50 -29.38
N GLN A 895 -14.34 -21.32 -28.89
CA GLN A 895 -15.26 -21.06 -27.76
C GLN A 895 -14.95 -21.88 -26.49
N HIS A 896 -13.72 -22.37 -26.37
CA HIS A 896 -13.27 -23.26 -25.31
C HIS A 896 -11.79 -23.01 -25.04
N ILE A 897 -11.41 -23.01 -23.75
CA ILE A 897 -10.03 -22.82 -23.29
C ILE A 897 -9.40 -24.19 -23.01
N LYS A 898 -8.17 -24.42 -23.45
CA LYS A 898 -7.37 -25.60 -23.05
C LYS A 898 -6.38 -25.21 -21.96
N ASP A 899 -5.98 -26.17 -21.13
CA ASP A 899 -5.01 -25.98 -20.04
C ASP A 899 -3.67 -25.42 -20.57
N ASP A 900 -3.54 -24.10 -20.54
CA ASP A 900 -2.33 -23.36 -20.83
C ASP A 900 -2.34 -22.12 -19.94
N VAL A 901 -1.25 -21.95 -19.18
CA VAL A 901 -1.00 -20.84 -18.26
C VAL A 901 -1.23 -19.48 -18.95
N LYS A 902 -1.05 -19.41 -20.26
CA LYS A 902 -1.28 -18.20 -21.06
C LYS A 902 -2.72 -17.67 -20.99
N TYR A 903 -3.73 -18.54 -20.82
CA TYR A 903 -5.12 -18.10 -20.71
C TYR A 903 -5.49 -17.59 -19.30
N HIS A 904 -4.66 -17.85 -18.29
CA HIS A 904 -4.89 -17.35 -16.93
C HIS A 904 -4.88 -15.82 -16.91
N THR A 905 -3.93 -15.21 -17.64
CA THR A 905 -3.85 -13.75 -17.78
C THR A 905 -5.11 -13.18 -18.42
N LEU A 906 -5.67 -13.81 -19.45
CA LEU A 906 -6.87 -13.33 -20.13
C LEU A 906 -8.11 -13.35 -19.20
N LEU A 907 -8.25 -14.39 -18.38
CA LEU A 907 -9.36 -14.53 -17.43
C LEU A 907 -9.25 -13.52 -16.29
N ASN A 908 -8.05 -13.38 -15.70
CA ASN A 908 -7.81 -12.45 -14.59
C ASN A 908 -7.93 -10.99 -14.99
N SER A 909 -7.43 -10.64 -16.18
CA SER A 909 -7.56 -9.30 -16.75
C SER A 909 -8.97 -9.01 -17.30
N LEU A 910 -9.89 -9.97 -17.20
CA LEU A 910 -11.26 -9.90 -17.70
C LEU A 910 -11.33 -9.56 -19.19
N PHE A 911 -10.38 -10.06 -19.99
CA PHE A 911 -10.41 -9.90 -21.45
C PHE A 911 -11.40 -10.86 -22.10
N ILE A 912 -11.63 -12.00 -21.45
CA ILE A 912 -12.61 -13.02 -21.87
C ILE A 912 -13.51 -13.39 -20.69
N PHE A 913 -14.74 -13.77 -21.01
CA PHE A 913 -15.75 -14.19 -20.04
C PHE A 913 -16.18 -15.64 -20.27
N GLU A 914 -16.53 -16.31 -19.18
CA GLU A 914 -17.12 -17.65 -19.15
C GLU A 914 -18.63 -17.51 -18.92
N TYR A 915 -19.39 -18.12 -19.82
CA TYR A 915 -20.84 -18.25 -19.74
C TYR A 915 -21.21 -19.72 -19.77
N ARG A 916 -22.45 -20.01 -19.39
CA ARG A 916 -22.98 -21.37 -19.39
C ARG A 916 -24.38 -21.41 -19.99
N ASP A 917 -24.62 -22.39 -20.85
CA ASP A 917 -25.92 -22.70 -21.43
C ASP A 917 -26.23 -24.20 -21.30
N THR A 918 -27.23 -24.69 -22.04
CA THR A 918 -27.63 -26.10 -22.04
C THR A 918 -26.56 -27.04 -22.60
N ASP A 919 -25.67 -26.52 -23.45
CA ASP A 919 -24.62 -27.30 -24.11
C ASP A 919 -23.31 -27.30 -23.32
N GLY A 920 -23.23 -26.49 -22.25
CA GLY A 920 -22.11 -26.44 -21.32
C GLY A 920 -21.53 -25.03 -21.17
N SER A 921 -20.28 -24.96 -20.73
CA SER A 921 -19.55 -23.69 -20.67
C SER A 921 -19.10 -23.26 -22.07
N TRP A 922 -18.99 -21.96 -22.26
CA TRP A 922 -18.42 -21.35 -23.45
C TRP A 922 -17.77 -20.02 -23.11
N PHE A 923 -16.80 -19.64 -23.94
CA PHE A 923 -15.98 -18.46 -23.72
C PHE A 923 -16.13 -17.49 -24.88
N THR A 924 -16.12 -16.20 -24.56
CA THR A 924 -16.08 -15.14 -25.56
C THR A 924 -15.36 -13.92 -25.02
N ILE A 925 -15.01 -13.01 -25.91
CA ILE A 925 -14.34 -11.75 -25.57
C ILE A 925 -15.27 -10.87 -24.73
N HIS A 926 -14.70 -10.10 -23.82
CA HIS A 926 -15.43 -9.02 -23.17
C HIS A 926 -16.00 -8.07 -24.24
N PRO A 927 -17.32 -7.79 -24.24
CA PRO A 927 -17.95 -7.05 -25.35
C PRO A 927 -17.37 -5.67 -25.63
N ILE A 928 -16.78 -5.02 -24.62
CA ILE A 928 -16.14 -3.72 -24.82
C ILE A 928 -14.89 -3.81 -25.70
N LEU A 929 -14.12 -4.90 -25.58
CA LEU A 929 -12.95 -5.14 -26.43
C LEU A 929 -13.34 -5.51 -27.86
N ALA A 930 -14.55 -6.04 -28.06
CA ALA A 930 -15.08 -6.29 -29.39
C ALA A 930 -15.25 -5.00 -30.23
N GLU A 931 -15.23 -3.82 -29.61
CA GLU A 931 -15.34 -2.53 -30.30
C GLU A 931 -13.99 -1.89 -30.63
N THR A 932 -12.90 -2.61 -30.40
CA THR A 932 -11.55 -2.18 -30.78
C THR A 932 -11.33 -2.37 -32.28
N LYS A 933 -10.47 -1.53 -32.87
CA LYS A 933 -10.07 -1.67 -34.28
C LYS A 933 -9.38 -3.00 -34.57
N GLN A 934 -8.66 -3.54 -33.59
CA GLN A 934 -7.99 -4.84 -33.67
C GLN A 934 -9.01 -5.96 -33.93
N PHE A 935 -10.02 -6.06 -33.07
CA PHE A 935 -11.07 -7.07 -33.20
C PHE A 935 -11.90 -6.88 -34.48
N GLN A 936 -12.26 -5.65 -34.83
CA GLN A 936 -13.03 -5.37 -36.04
C GLN A 936 -12.26 -5.73 -37.32
N SER A 937 -10.93 -5.56 -37.33
CA SER A 937 -10.08 -6.00 -38.45
C SER A 937 -10.05 -7.53 -38.57
N TRP A 938 -9.94 -8.24 -37.44
CA TRP A 938 -9.97 -9.71 -37.41
C TRP A 938 -11.33 -10.27 -37.86
N LEU A 939 -12.44 -9.65 -37.45
CA LEU A 939 -13.77 -10.07 -37.89
C LEU A 939 -14.00 -9.86 -39.40
N ALA A 940 -13.24 -8.95 -40.01
CA ALA A 940 -13.30 -8.64 -41.44
C ALA A 940 -12.32 -9.47 -42.29
N SER A 941 -11.35 -10.15 -41.67
CA SER A 941 -10.42 -11.09 -42.32
C SER A 941 -10.99 -12.50 -42.35
#